data_AF-A0A4X2LD72-F1
#
_entry.id   AF-A0A4X2LD72-F1
#
_cell.length_a   1.000
_cell.length_b   1.000
_cell.length_c   1.000
_cell.angle_alpha   90.00
_cell.angle_beta   90.00
_cell.angle_gamma   90.00
#
_symmetry.space_group_name_H-M   'P 1'
#
loop_
_entity.id
_entity.type
_entity.pdbx_description
1 polymer ?
#
loop_
_entity_poly.entity_id
_entity_poly.type
_entity_poly.pdbx_seq_one_letter_code
_entity_poly.pdbx_strand_id
1 'polypeptide(L)'
;MFARLKKKIAEEAAIAPRPGGATRIPRSISKESVASVGADSGDDFASDGSSSREDLSSQLFRRNEQIRKLEAKLSEYAEQVRNLQKIKEKLEIALEKHQDSSMRKFQEQNETYQANRAKMAEGMALALAKKDQEWAEKLAQLEKDKRLLAAQLQEMKNQSLNLFQKRDEIDELEGFQQQELAKVKHMLLKKEESLAKMELEMETRTRELSHAQEELLASSQVCSDLSCELEMLQRQYSALEEQRDHLLAAETGAENKITTLEQREQELQMFIQQLSVDLQKAEEGEKLIKHLQEKVLSLEKRLEGNLSGEEHVQELLKEQSTLAEESSKLQQHVLVLEQQYAEQGNRLEAEIAALEKARESDKAAASHQIVIQEAEYTKDKQNVAFEEWSQRETVNVEIAKALEETRKQREDFQQQVADLTTLIKEKEQFLNEKTEALLQKEEEIDQLKKGHDIVLLQLHQLQSDMEACRCKKAKREESTGKELNVLRLQIEEEEEEETLEARSEPNVSILATALNTTLNGEVDCVDMVQLQKENRDLEQQIVEKNKTIKQLQQRMLELKKTLQKELKIRPENDIFEVREKPNPEVPTASTTVTNNSDLNDSREINFEYLKHVVLKFMSCRESEAFHLIKAVSVLLNFSQEEENMLKETLEYKMSWFGSKPSPRGSIRPSISNPRVPWS
;
A
#
# COMPACT_ATOMS: atom_id res chain seq x y z
N MET A 1 -15.91 -30.31 47.23
CA MET A 1 -16.99 -30.77 46.32
C MET A 1 -16.94 -32.27 45.98
N PHE A 2 -15.81 -32.99 46.09
CA PHE A 2 -15.74 -34.43 45.83
C PHE A 2 -16.39 -35.36 46.90
N ALA A 3 -16.54 -34.90 48.15
CA ALA A 3 -17.18 -35.69 49.22
C ALA A 3 -18.72 -35.77 49.09
N ARG A 4 -19.36 -34.75 48.48
CA ARG A 4 -20.81 -34.73 48.24
C ARG A 4 -21.21 -35.61 47.04
N LEU A 5 -20.27 -35.90 46.14
CA LEU A 5 -20.50 -36.81 45.01
C LEU A 5 -20.50 -38.29 45.44
N LYS A 6 -19.65 -38.68 46.40
CA LYS A 6 -19.60 -40.07 46.93
C LYS A 6 -20.85 -40.45 47.74
N LYS A 7 -21.49 -39.50 48.43
CA LYS A 7 -22.73 -39.77 49.19
C LYS A 7 -23.94 -39.97 48.27
N LYS A 8 -23.97 -39.29 47.12
CA LYS A 8 -25.09 -39.35 46.17
C LYS A 8 -25.09 -40.63 45.32
N ILE A 9 -23.92 -41.20 45.04
CA ILE A 9 -23.78 -42.50 44.34
C ILE A 9 -24.16 -43.68 45.24
N ALA A 10 -24.00 -43.56 46.56
CA ALA A 10 -24.41 -44.61 47.51
C ALA A 10 -25.93 -44.64 47.78
N GLU A 11 -26.62 -43.51 47.67
CA GLU A 11 -28.08 -43.41 47.82
C GLU A 11 -28.86 -43.82 46.54
N GLU A 12 -28.28 -43.66 45.34
CA GLU A 12 -28.90 -44.08 44.07
C GLU A 12 -28.79 -45.58 43.77
N ALA A 13 -27.90 -46.31 44.44
CA ALA A 13 -27.77 -47.76 44.26
C ALA A 13 -28.85 -48.60 44.98
N ALA A 14 -29.73 -47.96 45.77
CA ALA A 14 -30.68 -48.67 46.64
C ALA A 14 -32.12 -48.75 46.08
N ILE A 15 -32.46 -48.09 44.97
CA ILE A 15 -33.86 -48.00 44.52
C ILE A 15 -33.95 -48.13 42.99
N ALA A 16 -33.99 -49.37 42.48
CA ALA A 16 -34.59 -49.71 41.19
C ALA A 16 -35.09 -51.18 41.19
N PRO A 17 -36.17 -51.48 40.45
CA PRO A 17 -37.03 -52.64 40.69
C PRO A 17 -36.62 -53.88 39.88
N ARG A 18 -36.78 -55.08 40.46
CA ARG A 18 -36.67 -56.36 39.73
C ARG A 18 -38.01 -56.74 39.08
N PRO A 19 -38.02 -57.28 37.85
CA PRO A 19 -39.21 -57.80 37.20
C PRO A 19 -39.38 -59.31 37.46
N GLY A 20 -40.64 -59.73 37.65
CA GLY A 20 -41.11 -61.09 37.36
C GLY A 20 -41.18 -62.07 38.54
N GLY A 21 -42.41 -62.47 38.90
CA GLY A 21 -42.65 -63.72 39.63
C GLY A 21 -43.94 -63.80 40.45
N ALA A 22 -44.95 -64.46 39.88
CA ALA A 22 -46.06 -65.14 40.56
C ALA A 22 -47.17 -64.30 41.26
N THR A 23 -48.21 -64.07 40.47
CA THR A 23 -49.64 -64.24 40.80
C THR A 23 -49.97 -64.81 42.20
N ARG A 24 -50.56 -63.99 43.06
CA ARG A 24 -51.53 -64.43 44.07
C ARG A 24 -52.73 -63.48 44.10
N ILE A 25 -53.85 -64.01 43.64
CA ILE A 25 -55.19 -63.42 43.63
C ILE A 25 -55.71 -63.34 45.08
N PRO A 26 -56.33 -62.23 45.52
CA PRO A 26 -57.00 -62.16 46.81
C PRO A 26 -58.40 -62.79 46.71
N ARG A 27 -58.71 -63.74 47.61
CA ARG A 27 -60.04 -64.35 47.72
C ARG A 27 -60.99 -63.44 48.48
N SER A 28 -62.20 -63.36 47.95
CA SER A 28 -63.35 -62.56 48.36
C SER A 28 -64.04 -63.02 49.64
N ILE A 29 -64.38 -62.03 50.47
CA ILE A 29 -65.61 -61.79 51.23
C ILE A 29 -66.88 -62.65 50.94
N SER A 30 -67.44 -63.19 52.04
CA SER A 30 -68.83 -63.05 52.56
C SER A 30 -69.93 -64.11 52.38
N LYS A 31 -70.70 -64.24 53.48
CA LYS A 31 -72.11 -64.71 53.74
C LYS A 31 -72.28 -66.14 54.25
N GLU A 32 -72.65 -66.37 55.52
CA GLU A 32 -73.97 -66.25 56.20
C GLU A 32 -75.04 -67.29 55.78
N SER A 33 -75.30 -68.21 56.73
CA SER A 33 -76.57 -68.73 57.28
C SER A 33 -77.85 -68.85 56.43
N VAL A 34 -78.44 -70.07 56.38
CA VAL A 34 -79.83 -70.48 56.76
C VAL A 34 -80.07 -71.93 56.28
N ALA A 35 -80.23 -72.93 57.16
CA ALA A 35 -81.45 -73.44 57.81
C ALA A 35 -82.39 -74.29 56.90
N SER A 36 -82.78 -75.47 57.40
CA SER A 36 -84.11 -76.14 57.25
C SER A 36 -83.91 -77.66 57.34
N VAL A 37 -84.17 -78.31 58.48
CA VAL A 37 -85.48 -78.86 58.88
C VAL A 37 -86.06 -79.75 57.77
N GLY A 38 -85.94 -81.06 57.96
CA GLY A 38 -86.63 -82.09 57.19
C GLY A 38 -87.26 -83.07 58.17
N ALA A 39 -88.58 -82.93 58.34
CA ALA A 39 -89.41 -83.74 59.21
C ALA A 39 -89.58 -85.16 58.64
N ASP A 40 -89.39 -86.14 59.50
CA ASP A 40 -89.73 -87.55 59.28
C ASP A 40 -91.12 -87.80 59.90
N SER A 41 -92.11 -88.08 59.05
CA SER A 41 -93.49 -88.40 59.44
C SER A 41 -93.96 -89.53 58.53
N GLY A 42 -93.96 -90.75 59.08
CA GLY A 42 -94.46 -91.97 58.48
C GLY A 42 -95.49 -92.61 59.41
N ASP A 43 -96.74 -92.27 59.14
CA ASP A 43 -97.98 -92.71 59.78
C ASP A 43 -98.35 -94.13 59.28
N ASP A 44 -98.41 -95.11 60.17
CA ASP A 44 -98.91 -96.47 59.89
C ASP A 44 -100.40 -96.55 60.28
N PHE A 45 -101.29 -96.43 59.29
CA PHE A 45 -102.73 -96.65 59.45
C PHE A 45 -103.09 -98.13 59.28
N ALA A 46 -104.00 -98.59 60.15
CA ALA A 46 -104.53 -99.94 60.23
C ALA A 46 -105.14 -100.44 58.91
N SER A 47 -104.73 -101.64 58.53
CA SER A 47 -105.25 -102.40 57.40
C SER A 47 -106.19 -103.48 57.91
N ASP A 48 -107.50 -103.26 57.78
CA ASP A 48 -108.48 -104.34 57.74
C ASP A 48 -109.71 -103.87 56.95
N GLY A 49 -110.12 -104.66 55.95
CA GLY A 49 -111.33 -104.39 55.18
C GLY A 49 -111.16 -104.72 53.70
N SER A 50 -111.29 -105.99 53.38
CA SER A 50 -111.52 -106.55 52.05
C SER A 50 -112.35 -105.64 51.13
N SER A 51 -111.75 -105.14 50.04
CA SER A 51 -112.47 -104.46 48.96
C SER A 51 -112.15 -105.06 47.60
N SER A 52 -113.20 -105.24 46.80
CA SER A 52 -113.24 -105.98 45.55
C SER A 52 -112.56 -105.26 44.37
N ARG A 53 -112.10 -106.06 43.40
CA ARG A 53 -111.25 -105.74 42.23
C ARG A 53 -111.61 -104.46 41.46
N GLU A 54 -112.89 -104.10 41.31
CA GLU A 54 -113.31 -102.88 40.59
C GLU A 54 -112.90 -101.55 41.27
N ASP A 55 -112.90 -101.48 42.61
CA ASP A 55 -112.56 -100.24 43.36
C ASP A 55 -111.06 -99.92 43.30
N LEU A 56 -110.22 -100.96 43.34
CA LEU A 56 -108.79 -100.85 43.13
C LEU A 56 -108.46 -100.26 41.75
N SER A 57 -109.22 -100.63 40.72
CA SER A 57 -109.03 -100.11 39.36
C SER A 57 -109.33 -98.62 39.25
N SER A 58 -110.38 -98.14 39.89
CA SER A 58 -110.73 -96.70 39.92
C SER A 58 -109.73 -95.87 40.72
N GLN A 59 -109.24 -96.41 41.84
CA GLN A 59 -108.22 -95.78 42.67
C GLN A 59 -106.87 -95.72 41.94
N LEU A 60 -106.49 -96.76 41.21
CA LEU A 60 -105.31 -96.78 40.33
C LEU A 60 -105.45 -95.76 39.20
N PHE A 61 -106.63 -95.62 38.56
CA PHE A 61 -106.84 -94.64 37.51
C PHE A 61 -106.68 -93.19 38.04
N ARG A 62 -107.27 -92.87 39.20
CA ARG A 62 -107.10 -91.54 39.83
C ARG A 62 -105.66 -91.26 40.24
N ARG A 63 -104.95 -92.26 40.79
CA ARG A 63 -103.52 -92.14 41.09
C ARG A 63 -102.68 -91.96 39.82
N ASN A 64 -102.95 -92.71 38.76
CA ASN A 64 -102.26 -92.53 37.47
C ASN A 64 -102.52 -91.15 36.86
N GLU A 65 -103.73 -90.60 37.01
CA GLU A 65 -104.05 -89.24 36.58
C GLU A 65 -103.34 -88.18 37.44
N GLN A 66 -103.25 -88.39 38.75
CA GLN A 66 -102.48 -87.53 39.65
C GLN A 66 -100.98 -87.59 39.37
N ILE A 67 -100.44 -88.79 39.07
CA ILE A 67 -99.06 -89.00 38.64
C ILE A 67 -98.82 -88.23 37.35
N ARG A 68 -99.68 -88.35 36.33
CA ARG A 68 -99.55 -87.57 35.08
C ARG A 68 -99.55 -86.06 35.31
N LYS A 69 -100.39 -85.55 36.23
CA LYS A 69 -100.40 -84.12 36.60
C LYS A 69 -99.12 -83.70 37.31
N LEU A 70 -98.57 -84.56 38.18
CA LEU A 70 -97.29 -84.30 38.85
C LEU A 70 -96.12 -84.38 37.86
N GLU A 71 -96.14 -85.31 36.91
CA GLU A 71 -95.17 -85.43 35.83
C GLU A 71 -95.20 -84.20 34.90
N ALA A 72 -96.39 -83.67 34.59
CA ALA A 72 -96.55 -82.43 33.83
C ALA A 72 -95.98 -81.23 34.58
N LYS A 73 -96.32 -81.07 35.87
CA LYS A 73 -95.74 -80.01 36.72
C LYS A 73 -94.23 -80.14 36.88
N LEU A 74 -93.72 -81.36 37.03
CA LEU A 74 -92.28 -81.64 37.13
C LEU A 74 -91.58 -81.30 35.81
N SER A 75 -92.22 -81.56 34.68
CA SER A 75 -91.74 -81.15 33.35
C SER A 75 -91.73 -79.64 33.17
N GLU A 76 -92.79 -78.94 33.61
CA GLU A 76 -92.86 -77.47 33.62
C GLU A 76 -91.77 -76.86 34.52
N TYR A 77 -91.56 -77.40 35.73
CA TYR A 77 -90.47 -76.95 36.60
C TYR A 77 -89.09 -77.23 35.99
N ALA A 78 -88.88 -78.39 35.36
CA ALA A 78 -87.64 -78.70 34.65
C ALA A 78 -87.40 -77.76 33.45
N GLU A 79 -88.45 -77.32 32.77
CA GLU A 79 -88.37 -76.31 31.72
C GLU A 79 -88.10 -74.91 32.28
N GLN A 80 -88.74 -74.52 33.39
CA GLN A 80 -88.44 -73.26 34.10
C GLN A 80 -86.98 -73.22 34.56
N VAL A 81 -86.45 -74.30 35.14
CA VAL A 81 -85.03 -74.39 35.55
C VAL A 81 -84.11 -74.25 34.35
N ARG A 82 -84.40 -74.93 33.22
CA ARG A 82 -83.61 -74.77 31.98
C ARG A 82 -83.67 -73.34 31.44
N ASN A 83 -84.82 -72.67 31.52
CA ASN A 83 -84.96 -71.27 31.09
C ASN A 83 -84.21 -70.31 32.00
N LEU A 84 -84.30 -70.50 33.33
CA LEU A 84 -83.52 -69.73 34.30
C LEU A 84 -82.02 -69.93 34.11
N GLN A 85 -81.59 -71.15 33.82
CA GLN A 85 -80.19 -71.47 33.52
C GLN A 85 -79.70 -70.75 32.25
N LYS A 86 -80.48 -70.75 31.17
CA LYS A 86 -80.16 -69.99 29.94
C LYS A 86 -80.11 -68.48 30.20
N ILE A 87 -81.00 -67.94 31.04
CA ILE A 87 -81.00 -66.52 31.41
C ILE A 87 -79.74 -66.20 32.22
N LYS A 88 -79.40 -67.05 33.20
CA LYS A 88 -78.17 -66.93 34.00
C LYS A 88 -76.92 -66.91 33.11
N GLU A 89 -76.79 -67.86 32.19
CA GLU A 89 -75.66 -67.92 31.25
C GLU A 89 -75.56 -66.66 30.37
N LYS A 90 -76.68 -66.15 29.87
CA LYS A 90 -76.70 -64.88 29.10
C LYS A 90 -76.26 -63.69 29.95
N LEU A 91 -76.69 -63.63 31.21
CA LEU A 91 -76.29 -62.57 32.14
C LEU A 91 -74.81 -62.68 32.52
N GLU A 92 -74.29 -63.89 32.73
CA GLU A 92 -72.87 -64.15 32.97
C GLU A 92 -72.02 -63.68 31.77
N ILE A 93 -72.40 -64.06 30.55
CA ILE A 93 -71.72 -63.61 29.32
C ILE A 93 -71.80 -62.09 29.15
N ALA A 94 -72.94 -61.47 29.45
CA ALA A 94 -73.10 -60.02 29.36
C ALA A 94 -72.23 -59.30 30.40
N LEU A 95 -72.14 -59.84 31.62
CA LEU A 95 -71.30 -59.31 32.68
C LEU A 95 -69.81 -59.44 32.32
N GLU A 96 -69.38 -60.60 31.82
CA GLU A 96 -68.00 -60.83 31.37
C GLU A 96 -67.63 -59.86 30.23
N LYS A 97 -68.49 -59.73 29.21
CA LYS A 97 -68.28 -58.75 28.13
C LYS A 97 -68.21 -57.30 28.63
N HIS A 98 -69.03 -56.94 29.61
CA HIS A 98 -69.00 -55.61 30.20
C HIS A 98 -67.72 -55.38 31.01
N GLN A 99 -67.26 -56.38 31.77
CA GLN A 99 -65.99 -56.35 32.51
C GLN A 99 -64.80 -56.26 31.55
N ASP A 100 -64.75 -57.08 30.50
CA ASP A 100 -63.72 -57.03 29.46
C ASP A 100 -63.69 -55.69 28.74
N SER A 101 -64.87 -55.15 28.39
CA SER A 101 -64.99 -53.83 27.75
C SER A 101 -64.49 -52.71 28.68
N SER A 102 -64.83 -52.80 29.97
CA SER A 102 -64.36 -51.84 30.99
C SER A 102 -62.85 -51.93 31.21
N MET A 103 -62.30 -53.15 31.27
CA MET A 103 -60.87 -53.39 31.43
C MET A 103 -60.08 -52.91 30.20
N ARG A 104 -60.60 -53.18 28.99
CA ARG A 104 -60.01 -52.71 27.73
C ARG A 104 -60.01 -51.18 27.64
N LYS A 105 -61.11 -50.52 27.99
CA LYS A 105 -61.15 -49.04 28.05
C LYS A 105 -60.14 -48.46 29.05
N PHE A 106 -59.97 -49.09 30.21
CA PHE A 106 -58.96 -48.65 31.18
C PHE A 106 -57.53 -48.87 30.66
N GLN A 107 -57.27 -49.99 29.98
CA GLN A 107 -55.99 -50.26 29.32
C GLN A 107 -55.70 -49.24 28.22
N GLU A 108 -56.65 -48.96 27.33
CA GLU A 108 -56.53 -47.94 26.28
C GLU A 108 -56.27 -46.54 26.86
N GLN A 109 -56.96 -46.15 27.94
CA GLN A 109 -56.71 -44.89 28.63
C GLN A 109 -55.31 -44.82 29.25
N ASN A 110 -54.83 -45.93 29.82
CA ASN A 110 -53.48 -46.01 30.37
C ASN A 110 -52.41 -45.97 29.27
N GLU A 111 -52.60 -46.68 28.16
CA GLU A 111 -51.71 -46.66 26.99
C GLU A 111 -51.64 -45.27 26.36
N THR A 112 -52.78 -44.60 26.19
CA THR A 112 -52.82 -43.23 25.67
C THR A 112 -52.14 -42.24 26.63
N TYR A 113 -52.32 -42.38 27.94
CA TYR A 113 -51.60 -41.57 28.92
C TYR A 113 -50.09 -41.80 28.87
N GLN A 114 -49.64 -43.06 28.80
CA GLN A 114 -48.22 -43.39 28.69
C GLN A 114 -47.62 -42.89 27.38
N ALA A 115 -48.32 -43.05 26.25
CA ALA A 115 -47.89 -42.53 24.96
C ALA A 115 -47.79 -40.99 24.97
N ASN A 116 -48.76 -40.30 25.57
CA ASN A 116 -48.71 -38.84 25.70
C ASN A 116 -47.55 -38.38 26.59
N ARG A 117 -47.29 -39.07 27.70
CA ARG A 117 -46.15 -38.81 28.58
C ARG A 117 -44.82 -39.07 27.86
N ALA A 118 -44.72 -40.14 27.08
CA ALA A 118 -43.54 -40.46 26.29
C ALA A 118 -43.27 -39.40 25.21
N LYS A 119 -44.31 -38.98 24.47
CA LYS A 119 -44.22 -37.89 23.48
C LYS A 119 -43.75 -36.58 24.10
N MET A 120 -44.24 -36.24 25.29
CA MET A 120 -43.79 -35.04 26.01
C MET A 120 -42.31 -35.16 26.42
N ALA A 121 -41.88 -36.31 26.94
CA ALA A 121 -40.48 -36.55 27.30
C ALA A 121 -39.55 -36.50 26.08
N GLU A 122 -39.95 -37.09 24.95
CA GLU A 122 -39.22 -37.04 23.69
C GLU A 122 -39.14 -35.61 23.14
N GLY A 123 -40.23 -34.84 23.21
CA GLY A 123 -40.25 -33.43 22.83
C GLY A 123 -39.29 -32.57 23.66
N MET A 124 -39.22 -32.81 24.98
CA MET A 124 -38.26 -32.14 25.85
C MET A 124 -36.81 -32.56 25.54
N ALA A 125 -36.56 -33.86 25.30
CA ALA A 125 -35.23 -34.35 24.93
C ALA A 125 -34.75 -33.76 23.60
N LEU A 126 -35.62 -33.68 22.60
CA LEU A 126 -35.32 -33.04 21.31
C LEU A 126 -35.05 -31.54 21.47
N ALA A 127 -35.80 -30.83 22.32
CA ALA A 127 -35.56 -29.42 22.59
C ALA A 127 -34.20 -29.18 23.26
N LEU A 128 -33.82 -30.03 24.22
CA LEU A 128 -32.49 -29.99 24.85
C LEU A 128 -31.38 -30.31 23.85
N ALA A 129 -31.53 -31.35 23.03
CA ALA A 129 -30.56 -31.70 22.01
C ALA A 129 -30.34 -30.58 20.99
N LYS A 130 -31.41 -29.90 20.56
CA LYS A 130 -31.32 -28.72 19.69
C LYS A 130 -30.56 -27.57 20.38
N LYS A 131 -30.80 -27.36 21.67
CA LYS A 131 -30.07 -26.33 22.44
C LYS A 131 -28.60 -26.66 22.57
N ASP A 132 -28.26 -27.91 22.86
CA ASP A 132 -26.87 -28.37 22.93
C ASP A 132 -26.15 -28.19 21.58
N GLN A 133 -26.85 -28.48 20.47
CA GLN A 133 -26.34 -28.21 19.13
C GLN A 133 -26.10 -26.72 18.87
N GLU A 134 -27.07 -25.85 19.18
CA GLU A 134 -26.92 -24.38 19.06
C GLU A 134 -25.71 -23.86 19.86
N TRP A 135 -25.49 -24.38 21.07
CA TRP A 135 -24.35 -24.01 21.90
C TRP A 135 -23.02 -24.53 21.35
N ALA A 136 -23.00 -25.75 20.82
CA ALA A 136 -21.82 -26.33 20.17
C ALA A 136 -21.41 -25.53 18.94
N GLU A 137 -22.37 -25.12 18.10
CA GLU A 137 -22.11 -24.28 16.92
C GLU A 137 -21.58 -22.89 17.32
N LYS A 138 -22.16 -22.26 18.35
CA LYS A 138 -21.65 -20.98 18.88
C LYS A 138 -20.23 -21.10 19.44
N LEU A 139 -19.94 -22.18 20.18
CA LEU A 139 -18.59 -22.44 20.69
C LEU A 139 -17.59 -22.63 19.55
N ALA A 140 -17.96 -23.39 18.51
CA ALA A 140 -17.11 -23.61 17.35
C ALA A 140 -16.82 -22.29 16.60
N GLN A 141 -17.83 -21.42 16.47
CA GLN A 141 -17.66 -20.10 15.86
C GLN A 141 -16.74 -19.20 16.70
N LEU A 142 -16.96 -19.12 18.02
CA LEU A 142 -16.10 -18.36 18.92
C LEU A 142 -14.65 -18.87 18.92
N GLU A 143 -14.45 -20.19 18.81
CA GLU A 143 -13.11 -20.75 18.75
C GLU A 143 -12.42 -20.45 17.40
N LYS A 144 -13.18 -20.41 16.30
CA LYS A 144 -12.66 -19.94 15.00
C LYS A 144 -12.25 -18.48 15.07
N ASP A 145 -13.09 -17.61 15.64
CA ASP A 145 -12.79 -16.18 15.78
C ASP A 145 -11.59 -15.94 16.69
N LYS A 146 -11.48 -16.68 17.80
CA LYS A 146 -10.30 -16.67 18.67
C LYS A 146 -9.02 -17.05 17.92
N ARG A 147 -9.07 -18.08 17.06
CA ARG A 147 -7.91 -18.48 16.24
C ARG A 147 -7.51 -17.41 15.23
N LEU A 148 -8.48 -16.77 14.57
CA LEU A 148 -8.22 -15.68 13.62
C LEU A 148 -7.59 -14.48 14.31
N LEU A 149 -8.14 -14.05 15.45
CA LEU A 149 -7.60 -12.94 16.23
C LEU A 149 -6.19 -13.24 16.75
N ALA A 150 -5.94 -14.46 17.21
CA ALA A 150 -4.60 -14.87 17.63
C ALA A 150 -3.59 -14.86 16.47
N ALA A 151 -4.00 -15.30 15.28
CA ALA A 151 -3.15 -15.24 14.08
C ALA A 151 -2.84 -13.80 13.66
N GLN A 152 -3.85 -12.92 13.67
CA GLN A 152 -3.66 -11.49 13.40
C GLN A 152 -2.72 -10.83 14.42
N LEU A 153 -2.86 -11.14 15.70
CA LEU A 153 -1.99 -10.61 16.75
C LEU A 153 -0.54 -11.08 16.56
N GLN A 154 -0.34 -12.35 16.21
CA GLN A 154 0.99 -12.88 15.93
C GLN A 154 1.61 -12.26 14.68
N GLU A 155 0.81 -12.04 13.63
CA GLU A 155 1.25 -11.36 12.41
C GLU A 155 1.67 -9.91 12.70
N MET A 156 0.86 -9.15 13.43
CA MET A 156 1.20 -7.78 13.87
C MET A 156 2.48 -7.76 14.69
N LYS A 157 2.69 -8.75 15.57
CA LYS A 157 3.92 -8.87 16.36
C LYS A 157 5.14 -9.14 15.48
N ASN A 158 5.01 -10.01 14.48
CA ASN A 158 6.09 -10.31 13.53
C ASN A 158 6.41 -9.10 12.66
N GLN A 159 5.39 -8.38 12.19
CA GLN A 159 5.57 -7.14 11.43
C GLN A 159 6.27 -6.07 12.28
N SER A 160 5.86 -5.90 13.54
CA SER A 160 6.53 -4.98 14.47
C SER A 160 8.00 -5.35 14.69
N LEU A 161 8.32 -6.64 14.80
CA LEU A 161 9.71 -7.11 14.94
C LEU A 161 10.52 -6.84 13.67
N ASN A 162 9.94 -7.06 12.49
CA ASN A 162 10.59 -6.79 11.21
C ASN A 162 10.86 -5.28 11.03
N LEU A 163 9.90 -4.43 11.42
CA LEU A 163 10.08 -2.98 11.40
C LEU A 163 11.19 -2.52 12.35
N PHE A 164 11.31 -3.15 13.52
CA PHE A 164 12.41 -2.87 14.45
C PHE A 164 13.77 -3.26 13.87
N GLN A 165 13.88 -4.46 13.29
CA GLN A 165 15.11 -4.89 12.60
C GLN A 165 15.50 -3.95 11.46
N LYS A 166 14.54 -3.55 10.63
CA LYS A 166 14.79 -2.57 9.56
C LYS A 166 15.22 -1.21 10.11
N ARG A 167 14.69 -0.79 11.27
CA ARG A 167 15.11 0.44 11.93
C ARG A 167 16.58 0.35 12.35
N ASP A 168 16.98 -0.75 12.98
CA ASP A 168 18.36 -0.99 13.39
C ASP A 168 19.31 -1.01 12.17
N GLU A 169 18.92 -1.68 11.08
CA GLU A 169 19.67 -1.70 9.81
C GLU A 169 19.83 -0.29 9.21
N ILE A 170 18.78 0.55 9.28
CA ILE A 170 18.84 1.95 8.83
C ILE A 170 19.81 2.74 9.71
N ASP A 171 19.73 2.60 11.03
CA ASP A 171 20.61 3.33 11.96
C ASP A 171 22.09 2.92 11.76
N GLU A 172 22.37 1.64 11.48
CA GLU A 172 23.71 1.17 11.10
C GLU A 172 24.20 1.79 9.78
N LEU A 173 23.33 1.81 8.75
CA LEU A 173 23.63 2.43 7.46
C LEU A 173 23.88 3.94 7.58
N GLU A 174 23.08 4.65 8.38
CA GLU A 174 23.30 6.06 8.69
C GLU A 174 24.65 6.29 9.39
N GLY A 175 25.03 5.39 10.30
CA GLY A 175 26.35 5.38 10.92
C GLY A 175 27.49 5.26 9.91
N PHE A 176 27.39 4.32 8.96
CA PHE A 176 28.36 4.17 7.88
C PHE A 176 28.41 5.39 6.96
N GLN A 177 27.26 5.95 6.58
CA GLN A 177 27.18 7.15 5.76
C GLN A 177 27.84 8.36 6.45
N GLN A 178 27.59 8.55 7.75
CA GLN A 178 28.24 9.61 8.52
C GLN A 178 29.75 9.43 8.58
N GLN A 179 30.23 8.19 8.73
CA GLN A 179 31.66 7.88 8.71
C GLN A 179 32.30 8.19 7.35
N GLU A 180 31.68 7.76 6.25
CA GLU A 180 32.18 8.06 4.89
C GLU A 180 32.13 9.56 4.60
N LEU A 181 31.08 10.26 5.00
CA LEU A 181 30.99 11.71 4.88
C LEU A 181 32.10 12.42 5.67
N ALA A 182 32.42 11.95 6.88
CA ALA A 182 33.52 12.48 7.67
C ALA A 182 34.88 12.26 7.00
N LYS A 183 35.12 11.09 6.39
CA LYS A 183 36.33 10.80 5.61
C LYS A 183 36.46 11.73 4.40
N VAL A 184 35.37 11.90 3.63
CA VAL A 184 35.34 12.81 2.47
C VAL A 184 35.59 14.25 2.91
N LYS A 185 34.95 14.72 3.98
CA LYS A 185 35.20 16.05 4.56
C LYS A 185 36.66 16.25 4.93
N HIS A 186 37.28 15.28 5.60
CA HIS A 186 38.70 15.37 5.96
C HIS A 186 39.61 15.40 4.72
N MET A 187 39.35 14.54 3.73
CA MET A 187 40.11 14.55 2.47
C MET A 187 39.98 15.86 1.72
N LEU A 188 38.77 16.42 1.66
CA LEU A 188 38.49 17.69 0.99
C LEU A 188 39.18 18.85 1.69
N LEU A 189 39.07 18.93 3.02
CA LEU A 189 39.77 19.94 3.83
C LEU A 189 41.29 19.88 3.60
N LYS A 190 41.87 18.68 3.61
CA LYS A 190 43.31 18.49 3.34
C LYS A 190 43.70 18.90 1.91
N LYS A 191 42.81 18.71 0.93
CA LYS A 191 43.03 19.16 -0.46
C LYS A 191 42.93 20.68 -0.56
N GLU A 192 41.97 21.30 0.10
CA GLU A 192 41.84 22.76 0.17
C GLU A 192 43.08 23.39 0.82
N GLU A 193 43.58 22.84 1.94
CA GLU A 193 44.82 23.30 2.58
C GLU A 193 46.03 23.19 1.65
N SER A 194 46.17 22.07 0.93
CA SER A 194 47.26 21.88 -0.05
C SER A 194 47.16 22.82 -1.24
N LEU A 195 45.93 23.13 -1.68
CA LEU A 195 45.68 24.01 -2.81
C LEU A 195 46.00 25.46 -2.41
N ALA A 196 45.53 25.92 -1.24
CA ALA A 196 45.86 27.23 -0.69
C ALA A 196 47.37 27.42 -0.53
N LYS A 197 48.10 26.38 -0.09
CA LYS A 197 49.56 26.42 -0.02
C LYS A 197 50.19 26.58 -1.41
N MET A 198 49.73 25.84 -2.41
CA MET A 198 50.22 25.95 -3.79
C MET A 198 49.90 27.32 -4.41
N GLU A 199 48.71 27.88 -4.15
CA GLU A 199 48.33 29.22 -4.58
C GLU A 199 49.27 30.28 -3.99
N LEU A 200 49.56 30.19 -2.68
CA LEU A 200 50.51 31.09 -2.03
C LEU A 200 51.91 30.99 -2.65
N GLU A 201 52.39 29.76 -2.91
CA GLU A 201 53.69 29.52 -3.57
C GLU A 201 53.73 30.07 -5.00
N MET A 202 52.63 29.94 -5.75
CA MET A 202 52.52 30.50 -7.10
C MET A 202 52.50 32.03 -7.07
N GLU A 203 51.80 32.63 -6.10
CA GLU A 203 51.77 34.08 -5.96
C GLU A 203 53.14 34.64 -5.53
N THR A 204 53.86 33.96 -4.65
CA THR A 204 55.26 34.34 -4.33
C THR A 204 56.15 34.27 -5.55
N ARG A 205 56.10 33.19 -6.34
CA ARG A 205 56.89 33.07 -7.57
C ARG A 205 56.51 34.12 -8.61
N THR A 206 55.23 34.46 -8.71
CA THR A 206 54.76 35.51 -9.62
C THR A 206 55.33 36.88 -9.22
N ARG A 207 55.36 37.19 -7.93
CA ARG A 207 55.99 38.42 -7.40
C ARG A 207 57.51 38.44 -7.61
N GLU A 208 58.18 37.31 -7.42
CA GLU A 208 59.62 37.18 -7.71
C GLU A 208 59.92 37.38 -9.20
N LEU A 209 59.08 36.80 -10.08
CA LEU A 209 59.22 36.93 -11.53
C LEU A 209 58.99 38.38 -11.98
N SER A 210 57.96 39.06 -11.46
CA SER A 210 57.72 40.47 -11.78
C SER A 210 58.89 41.34 -11.32
N HIS A 211 59.45 41.07 -10.14
CA HIS A 211 60.62 41.78 -9.65
C HIS A 211 61.85 41.56 -10.55
N ALA A 212 62.13 40.31 -10.95
CA ALA A 212 63.22 40.00 -11.87
C ALA A 212 63.02 40.64 -13.25
N GLN A 213 61.78 40.77 -13.73
CA GLN A 213 61.46 41.51 -14.96
C GLN A 213 61.72 43.01 -14.82
N GLU A 214 61.35 43.62 -13.70
CA GLU A 214 61.65 45.03 -13.41
C GLU A 214 63.17 45.28 -13.34
N GLU A 215 63.92 44.41 -12.67
CA GLU A 215 65.38 44.47 -12.61
C GLU A 215 66.01 44.31 -14.00
N LEU A 216 65.50 43.38 -14.82
CA LEU A 216 65.97 43.20 -16.20
C LEU A 216 65.69 44.44 -17.06
N LEU A 217 64.51 45.04 -16.94
CA LEU A 217 64.17 46.29 -17.63
C LEU A 217 65.10 47.42 -17.20
N ALA A 218 65.37 47.56 -15.89
CA ALA A 218 66.30 48.54 -15.38
C ALA A 218 67.72 48.32 -15.92
N SER A 219 68.21 47.08 -15.91
CA SER A 219 69.52 46.74 -16.49
C SER A 219 69.57 46.99 -18.00
N SER A 220 68.50 46.68 -18.73
CA SER A 220 68.40 46.94 -20.17
C SER A 220 68.43 48.44 -20.48
N GLN A 221 67.77 49.25 -19.66
CA GLN A 221 67.81 50.71 -19.80
C GLN A 221 69.24 51.23 -19.58
N VAL A 222 69.91 50.77 -18.52
CA VAL A 222 71.30 51.15 -18.24
C VAL A 222 72.23 50.74 -19.40
N CYS A 223 72.06 49.53 -19.96
CA CYS A 223 72.82 49.11 -21.14
C CYS A 223 72.57 50.01 -22.36
N SER A 224 71.32 50.45 -22.58
CA SER A 224 70.97 51.38 -23.67
C SER A 224 71.62 52.75 -23.46
N ASP A 225 71.60 53.27 -22.23
CA ASP A 225 72.20 54.56 -21.90
C ASP A 225 73.72 54.53 -22.12
N LEU A 226 74.39 53.47 -21.62
CA LEU A 226 75.83 53.22 -21.87
C LEU A 226 76.15 53.07 -23.35
N SER A 227 75.29 52.41 -24.13
CA SER A 227 75.46 52.30 -25.59
C SER A 227 75.39 53.66 -26.27
N CYS A 228 74.45 54.52 -25.84
CA CYS A 228 74.33 55.89 -26.36
C CYS A 228 75.57 56.73 -26.01
N GLU A 229 76.08 56.63 -24.78
CA GLU A 229 77.33 57.27 -24.37
C GLU A 229 78.53 56.80 -25.19
N LEU A 230 78.65 55.49 -25.44
CA LEU A 230 79.69 54.92 -26.30
C LEU A 230 79.61 55.47 -27.72
N GLU A 231 78.42 55.53 -28.32
CA GLU A 231 78.25 56.14 -29.65
C GLU A 231 78.64 57.62 -29.66
N MET A 232 78.28 58.37 -28.62
CA MET A 232 78.67 59.78 -28.48
C MET A 232 80.18 59.93 -28.38
N LEU A 233 80.84 59.11 -27.57
CA LEU A 233 82.30 59.07 -27.46
C LEU A 233 82.93 58.72 -28.82
N GLN A 234 82.40 57.72 -29.51
CA GLN A 234 82.91 57.29 -30.81
C GLN A 234 82.80 58.40 -31.87
N ARG A 235 81.70 59.16 -31.87
CA ARG A 235 81.55 60.36 -32.72
C ARG A 235 82.58 61.43 -32.36
N GLN A 236 82.84 61.67 -31.07
CA GLN A 236 83.87 62.62 -30.63
C GLN A 236 85.28 62.18 -31.04
N TYR A 237 85.61 60.90 -30.87
CA TYR A 237 86.89 60.35 -31.34
C TYR A 237 87.06 60.51 -32.85
N SER A 238 86.01 60.24 -33.63
CA SER A 238 86.04 60.43 -35.09
C SER A 238 86.27 61.89 -35.48
N ALA A 239 85.60 62.83 -34.82
CA ALA A 239 85.80 64.26 -35.07
C ALA A 239 87.20 64.75 -34.67
N LEU A 240 87.75 64.25 -33.57
CA LEU A 240 89.14 64.54 -33.17
C LEU A 240 90.15 63.93 -34.16
N GLU A 241 89.86 62.75 -34.69
CA GLU A 241 90.66 62.13 -35.75
C GLU A 241 90.64 62.95 -37.04
N GLU A 242 89.47 63.41 -37.48
CA GLU A 242 89.35 64.34 -38.63
C GLU A 242 90.12 65.65 -38.39
N GLN A 243 90.05 66.22 -37.17
CA GLN A 243 90.84 67.41 -36.81
C GLN A 243 92.34 67.14 -36.85
N ARG A 244 92.79 66.00 -36.31
CA ARG A 244 94.19 65.56 -36.39
C ARG A 244 94.64 65.46 -37.84
N ASP A 245 93.84 64.85 -38.70
CA ASP A 245 94.18 64.67 -40.12
C ASP A 245 94.22 66.01 -40.87
N HIS A 246 93.31 66.94 -40.57
CA HIS A 246 93.39 68.31 -41.08
C HIS A 246 94.64 69.05 -40.63
N LEU A 247 95.03 68.92 -39.36
CA LEU A 247 96.26 69.52 -38.85
C LEU A 247 97.50 68.89 -39.50
N LEU A 248 97.55 67.58 -39.67
CA LEU A 248 98.62 66.88 -40.40
C LEU A 248 98.70 67.35 -41.86
N ALA A 249 97.56 67.53 -42.54
CA ALA A 249 97.53 68.06 -43.91
C ALA A 249 98.02 69.52 -43.98
N ALA A 250 97.71 70.34 -42.97
CA ALA A 250 98.21 71.71 -42.87
C ALA A 250 99.72 71.75 -42.57
N GLU A 251 100.20 70.88 -41.68
CA GLU A 251 101.61 70.72 -41.34
C GLU A 251 102.43 70.28 -42.55
N THR A 252 102.03 69.20 -43.23
CA THR A 252 102.66 68.76 -44.49
C THR A 252 102.59 69.83 -45.58
N GLY A 253 101.49 70.58 -45.69
CA GLY A 253 101.38 71.72 -46.59
C GLY A 253 102.34 72.88 -46.24
N ALA A 254 102.59 73.11 -44.95
CA ALA A 254 103.56 74.08 -44.47
C ALA A 254 105.01 73.61 -44.72
N GLU A 255 105.32 72.34 -44.45
CA GLU A 255 106.61 71.72 -44.80
C GLU A 255 106.90 71.82 -46.29
N ASN A 256 105.92 71.52 -47.15
CA ASN A 256 106.06 71.69 -48.60
C ASN A 256 106.35 73.15 -49.00
N LYS A 257 105.73 74.13 -48.33
CA LYS A 257 106.06 75.54 -48.56
C LYS A 257 107.47 75.88 -48.09
N ILE A 258 107.88 75.40 -46.92
CA ILE A 258 109.24 75.58 -46.39
C ILE A 258 110.25 75.02 -47.38
N THR A 259 110.07 73.78 -47.85
CA THR A 259 110.97 73.17 -48.84
C THR A 259 111.01 73.95 -50.16
N THR A 260 109.88 74.50 -50.65
CA THR A 260 109.91 75.38 -51.84
C THR A 260 110.64 76.70 -51.59
N LEU A 261 110.52 77.27 -50.38
CA LEU A 261 111.24 78.48 -50.00
C LEU A 261 112.74 78.19 -49.84
N GLU A 262 113.12 77.05 -49.26
CA GLU A 262 114.51 76.59 -49.16
C GLU A 262 115.12 76.37 -50.56
N GLN A 263 114.37 75.77 -51.50
CA GLN A 263 114.81 75.64 -52.89
C GLN A 263 115.03 77.02 -53.53
N ARG A 264 114.10 77.97 -53.33
CA ARG A 264 114.24 79.33 -53.86
C ARG A 264 115.40 80.09 -53.21
N GLU A 265 115.65 79.86 -51.92
CA GLU A 265 116.82 80.38 -51.21
C GLU A 265 118.10 79.83 -51.84
N GLN A 266 118.17 78.51 -52.11
CA GLN A 266 119.30 77.90 -52.80
C GLN A 266 119.51 78.45 -54.22
N GLU A 267 118.43 78.65 -55.00
CA GLU A 267 118.49 79.28 -56.33
C GLU A 267 119.04 80.71 -56.24
N LEU A 268 118.55 81.51 -55.29
CA LEU A 268 119.05 82.86 -55.05
C LEU A 268 120.51 82.85 -54.61
N GLN A 269 120.92 81.89 -53.79
CA GLN A 269 122.30 81.73 -53.34
C GLN A 269 123.23 81.34 -54.48
N MET A 270 122.78 80.45 -55.38
CA MET A 270 123.44 80.15 -56.65
C MET A 270 123.55 81.40 -57.55
N PHE A 271 122.47 82.19 -57.64
CA PHE A 271 122.47 83.44 -58.39
C PHE A 271 123.44 84.49 -57.82
N ILE A 272 123.53 84.60 -56.49
CA ILE A 272 124.51 85.44 -55.80
C ILE A 272 125.94 84.94 -56.06
N GLN A 273 126.19 83.63 -56.03
CA GLN A 273 127.50 83.07 -56.39
C GLN A 273 127.85 83.39 -57.85
N GLN A 274 126.90 83.25 -58.77
CA GLN A 274 127.08 83.60 -60.17
C GLN A 274 127.40 85.09 -60.35
N LEU A 275 126.65 85.98 -59.70
CA LEU A 275 126.91 87.43 -59.68
C LEU A 275 128.29 87.75 -59.10
N SER A 276 128.72 87.03 -58.06
CA SER A 276 130.05 87.20 -57.45
C SER A 276 131.16 86.82 -58.44
N VAL A 277 130.97 85.74 -59.20
CA VAL A 277 131.89 85.33 -60.29
C VAL A 277 131.94 86.39 -61.40
N ASP A 278 130.79 86.94 -61.80
CA ASP A 278 130.75 87.95 -62.86
C ASP A 278 131.32 89.31 -62.41
N LEU A 279 131.21 89.66 -61.13
CA LEU A 279 131.90 90.82 -60.53
C LEU A 279 133.43 90.63 -60.54
N GLN A 280 133.91 89.42 -60.23
CA GLN A 280 135.34 89.10 -60.29
C GLN A 280 135.91 89.19 -61.71
N LYS A 281 135.13 88.80 -62.74
CA LYS A 281 135.47 89.03 -64.15
C LYS A 281 135.51 90.52 -64.53
N ALA A 282 134.67 91.36 -63.92
CA ALA A 282 134.67 92.80 -64.16
C ALA A 282 135.93 93.49 -63.59
N GLU A 283 136.41 93.06 -62.41
CA GLU A 283 137.67 93.54 -61.81
C GLU A 283 138.92 93.12 -62.62
N GLU A 284 138.87 91.98 -63.32
CA GLU A 284 139.92 91.57 -64.27
C GLU A 284 139.93 92.44 -65.54
N GLY A 285 138.76 92.91 -66.00
CA GLY A 285 138.63 93.87 -67.09
C GLY A 285 139.22 95.25 -66.78
N GLU A 286 139.13 95.71 -65.53
CA GLU A 286 139.65 97.01 -65.10
C GLU A 286 141.19 97.03 -64.98
N LYS A 287 141.80 95.90 -64.65
CA LYS A 287 143.28 95.70 -64.69
C LYS A 287 143.81 95.64 -66.12
N LEU A 288 143.00 95.18 -67.08
CA LEU A 288 143.36 95.09 -68.50
C LEU A 288 143.44 96.48 -69.17
N ILE A 289 142.67 97.47 -68.70
CA ILE A 289 142.64 98.83 -69.26
C ILE A 289 143.89 99.65 -68.88
N LYS A 290 144.49 99.44 -67.69
CA LYS A 290 145.77 100.10 -67.31
C LYS A 290 146.99 99.55 -68.07
N HIS A 291 146.96 98.28 -68.48
CA HIS A 291 148.07 97.65 -69.21
C HIS A 291 148.06 97.99 -70.72
N LEU A 292 146.94 98.46 -71.27
CA LEU A 292 146.79 98.79 -72.70
C LEU A 292 147.23 100.23 -73.07
N GLN A 293 147.54 101.10 -72.10
CA GLN A 293 148.04 102.47 -72.35
C GLN A 293 149.58 102.58 -72.47
N GLU A 294 150.36 101.56 -72.07
CA GLU A 294 151.84 101.58 -72.16
C GLU A 294 152.41 100.66 -73.26
N LYS A 295 151.55 99.93 -73.99
CA LYS A 295 151.97 98.88 -74.94
C LYS A 295 151.62 99.13 -76.41
N VAL A 296 151.32 100.39 -76.79
CA VAL A 296 150.96 100.80 -78.17
C VAL A 296 152.13 101.51 -78.91
N LEU A 297 153.28 101.77 -78.27
CA LEU A 297 154.46 102.37 -78.92
C LEU A 297 155.55 101.39 -79.37
N SER A 298 155.38 100.07 -79.18
CA SER A 298 156.35 99.07 -79.63
C SER A 298 155.69 97.90 -80.35
N LEU A 299 155.28 98.21 -81.58
CA LEU A 299 155.47 97.38 -82.77
C LEU A 299 155.27 95.86 -82.64
N GLU A 300 154.23 95.41 -83.35
CA GLU A 300 154.41 94.57 -84.53
C GLU A 300 155.45 93.43 -84.41
N LYS A 301 155.01 92.26 -83.94
CA LYS A 301 155.26 90.99 -84.64
C LYS A 301 154.53 89.80 -84.01
N ARG A 302 153.82 89.06 -84.88
CA ARG A 302 153.54 87.59 -84.87
C ARG A 302 152.26 87.04 -84.21
N LEU A 303 151.27 86.79 -85.08
CA LEU A 303 150.67 85.48 -85.46
C LEU A 303 150.06 84.52 -84.40
N GLU A 304 148.75 84.24 -84.60
CA GLU A 304 148.03 82.95 -84.74
C GLU A 304 148.05 81.81 -83.68
N GLY A 305 146.85 81.24 -83.44
CA GLY A 305 146.64 79.85 -82.97
C GLY A 305 145.22 79.53 -82.45
N ASN A 306 144.39 78.84 -83.24
CA ASN A 306 143.01 78.35 -82.98
C ASN A 306 142.96 76.90 -82.41
N LEU A 307 141.76 76.44 -81.97
CA LEU A 307 141.04 75.15 -82.28
C LEU A 307 140.24 74.60 -81.06
N SER A 308 138.92 74.39 -81.14
CA SER A 308 138.15 73.21 -81.65
C SER A 308 138.02 72.08 -80.61
N GLY A 309 136.93 71.33 -80.42
CA GLY A 309 135.69 71.22 -81.18
C GLY A 309 134.61 70.43 -80.43
N GLU A 310 133.45 70.45 -81.07
CA GLU A 310 132.17 69.83 -80.80
C GLU A 310 132.18 68.36 -81.25
N GLU A 311 131.54 67.45 -80.52
CA GLU A 311 130.92 66.25 -81.11
C GLU A 311 129.88 65.63 -80.16
N HIS A 312 128.64 65.77 -80.59
CA HIS A 312 127.40 65.28 -80.01
C HIS A 312 126.85 64.21 -80.97
N VAL A 313 125.94 63.35 -80.49
CA VAL A 313 124.98 62.58 -81.33
C VAL A 313 125.40 61.18 -81.85
N GLN A 314 126.11 60.34 -81.10
CA GLN A 314 126.13 58.88 -81.39
C GLN A 314 125.80 57.93 -80.22
N GLU A 315 125.58 58.45 -79.01
CA GLU A 315 125.24 57.63 -77.83
C GLU A 315 123.74 57.62 -77.50
N LEU A 316 122.98 58.63 -77.97
CA LEU A 316 121.54 58.81 -77.73
C LEU A 316 120.61 57.90 -78.56
N LEU A 317 121.13 57.18 -79.56
CA LEU A 317 120.32 56.27 -80.40
C LEU A 317 120.36 54.81 -79.94
N LYS A 318 121.25 54.43 -79.02
CA LYS A 318 121.28 53.07 -78.44
C LYS A 318 120.39 52.92 -77.20
N GLU A 319 120.19 54.00 -76.44
CA GLU A 319 119.36 54.01 -75.23
C GLU A 319 117.85 54.01 -75.51
N GLN A 320 117.41 54.43 -76.70
CA GLN A 320 116.00 54.42 -77.07
C GLN A 320 115.49 53.03 -77.54
N SER A 321 116.39 52.16 -78.00
CA SER A 321 116.06 50.80 -78.44
C SER A 321 115.92 49.81 -77.28
N THR A 322 116.66 50.00 -76.18
CA THR A 322 116.65 49.11 -75.03
C THR A 322 115.44 49.35 -74.11
N LEU A 323 115.00 50.61 -73.97
CA LEU A 323 113.80 50.96 -73.19
C LEU A 323 112.47 50.54 -73.88
N ALA A 324 112.45 50.44 -75.22
CA ALA A 324 111.28 49.97 -75.96
C ALA A 324 111.05 48.44 -75.83
N GLU A 325 112.13 47.64 -75.78
CA GLU A 325 112.05 46.20 -75.56
C GLU A 325 111.64 45.83 -74.12
N GLU A 326 112.11 46.59 -73.12
CA GLU A 326 111.72 46.40 -71.71
C GLU A 326 110.25 46.75 -71.46
N SER A 327 109.74 47.81 -72.10
CA SER A 327 108.32 48.20 -72.04
C SER A 327 107.40 47.11 -72.61
N SER A 328 107.79 46.47 -73.71
CA SER A 328 107.03 45.36 -74.32
C SER A 328 107.00 44.10 -73.44
N LYS A 329 108.11 43.75 -72.78
CA LYS A 329 108.17 42.61 -71.83
C LYS A 329 107.32 42.84 -70.59
N LEU A 330 107.33 44.07 -70.03
CA LEU A 330 106.49 44.46 -68.90
C LEU A 330 105.00 44.40 -69.25
N GLN A 331 104.59 44.89 -70.43
CA GLN A 331 103.20 44.79 -70.89
C GLN A 331 102.73 43.34 -71.05
N GLN A 332 103.58 42.45 -71.57
CA GLN A 332 103.23 41.03 -71.71
C GLN A 332 103.12 40.32 -70.35
N HIS A 333 103.93 40.70 -69.37
CA HIS A 333 103.83 40.20 -68.00
C HIS A 333 102.55 40.67 -67.29
N VAL A 334 102.14 41.93 -67.50
CA VAL A 334 100.89 42.47 -66.95
C VAL A 334 99.68 41.71 -67.50
N LEU A 335 99.62 41.45 -68.82
CA LEU A 335 98.53 40.69 -69.43
C LEU A 335 98.40 39.25 -68.87
N VAL A 336 99.52 38.57 -68.62
CA VAL A 336 99.49 37.22 -68.04
C VAL A 336 99.01 37.25 -66.59
N LEU A 337 99.42 38.24 -65.80
CA LEU A 337 98.95 38.41 -64.43
C LEU A 337 97.46 38.76 -64.39
N GLU A 338 96.99 39.66 -65.25
CA GLU A 338 95.57 40.00 -65.39
C GLU A 338 94.73 38.77 -65.73
N GLN A 339 95.20 37.94 -66.67
CA GLN A 339 94.52 36.69 -67.02
C GLN A 339 94.47 35.71 -65.84
N GLN A 340 95.56 35.58 -65.06
CA GLN A 340 95.59 34.73 -63.87
C GLN A 340 94.64 35.21 -62.78
N TYR A 341 94.58 36.52 -62.51
CA TYR A 341 93.65 37.08 -61.54
C TYR A 341 92.19 36.96 -62.00
N ALA A 342 91.91 37.13 -63.30
CA ALA A 342 90.58 36.91 -63.86
C ALA A 342 90.14 35.44 -63.76
N GLU A 343 91.03 34.50 -64.04
CA GLU A 343 90.75 33.06 -63.88
C GLU A 343 90.55 32.66 -62.41
N GLN A 344 91.29 33.25 -61.47
CA GLN A 344 91.06 33.06 -60.04
C GLN A 344 89.73 33.66 -59.59
N GLY A 345 89.37 34.85 -60.07
CA GLY A 345 88.07 35.48 -59.82
C GLY A 345 86.91 34.60 -60.27
N ASN A 346 86.95 34.10 -61.52
CA ASN A 346 85.93 33.21 -62.06
C ASN A 346 85.80 31.90 -61.28
N ARG A 347 86.90 31.35 -60.76
CA ARG A 347 86.87 30.14 -59.92
C ARG A 347 86.21 30.39 -58.56
N LEU A 348 86.56 31.50 -57.91
CA LEU A 348 85.96 31.88 -56.63
C LEU A 348 84.47 32.22 -56.79
N GLU A 349 84.08 32.90 -57.86
CA GLU A 349 82.66 33.15 -58.17
C GLU A 349 81.88 31.86 -58.41
N ALA A 350 82.46 30.88 -59.13
CA ALA A 350 81.83 29.58 -59.32
C ALA A 350 81.69 28.79 -58.00
N GLU A 351 82.67 28.91 -57.10
CA GLU A 351 82.63 28.27 -55.77
C GLU A 351 81.58 28.91 -54.87
N ILE A 352 81.47 30.24 -54.86
CA ILE A 352 80.40 30.98 -54.15
C ILE A 352 79.03 30.55 -54.67
N ALA A 353 78.83 30.51 -55.98
CA ALA A 353 77.56 30.10 -56.57
C ALA A 353 77.18 28.64 -56.21
N ALA A 354 78.15 27.74 -56.13
CA ALA A 354 77.93 26.36 -55.71
C ALA A 354 77.55 26.27 -54.22
N LEU A 355 78.21 27.03 -53.35
CA LEU A 355 77.92 27.10 -51.92
C LEU A 355 76.55 27.74 -51.63
N GLU A 356 76.18 28.78 -52.37
CA GLU A 356 74.85 29.39 -52.27
C GLU A 356 73.74 28.40 -52.64
N LYS A 357 73.93 27.66 -53.75
CA LYS A 357 72.98 26.63 -54.17
C LYS A 357 72.87 25.49 -53.16
N ALA A 358 73.98 25.07 -52.55
CA ALA A 358 73.97 24.05 -51.48
C ALA A 358 73.20 24.55 -50.25
N ARG A 359 73.47 25.78 -49.81
CA ARG A 359 72.79 26.42 -48.67
C ARG A 359 71.28 26.56 -48.91
N GLU A 360 70.86 26.91 -50.13
CA GLU A 360 69.44 26.97 -50.48
C GLU A 360 68.77 25.59 -50.43
N SER A 361 69.47 24.55 -50.88
CA SER A 361 68.96 23.17 -50.80
C SER A 361 68.82 22.69 -49.35
N ASP A 362 69.79 23.00 -48.49
CA ASP A 362 69.76 22.65 -47.06
C ASP A 362 68.65 23.42 -46.34
N LYS A 363 68.45 24.69 -46.68
CA LYS A 363 67.35 25.51 -46.15
C LYS A 363 65.99 24.93 -46.57
N ALA A 364 65.85 24.52 -47.83
CA ALA A 364 64.62 23.88 -48.32
C ALA A 364 64.35 22.54 -47.64
N ALA A 365 65.39 21.72 -47.44
CA ALA A 365 65.28 20.45 -46.72
C ALA A 365 64.88 20.65 -45.26
N ALA A 366 65.50 21.61 -44.55
CA ALA A 366 65.15 21.95 -43.18
C ALA A 366 63.71 22.47 -43.06
N SER A 367 63.27 23.35 -43.97
CA SER A 367 61.87 23.82 -44.02
C SER A 367 60.89 22.68 -44.27
N HIS A 368 61.19 21.74 -45.18
CA HIS A 368 60.36 20.56 -45.38
C HIS A 368 60.28 19.66 -44.14
N GLN A 369 61.40 19.46 -43.43
CA GLN A 369 61.44 18.66 -42.21
C GLN A 369 60.57 19.28 -41.09
N ILE A 370 60.61 20.61 -40.94
CA ILE A 370 59.77 21.34 -39.97
C ILE A 370 58.28 21.16 -40.31
N VAL A 371 57.89 21.32 -41.58
CA VAL A 371 56.50 21.15 -42.00
C VAL A 371 55.99 19.73 -41.76
N ILE A 372 56.83 18.71 -41.98
CA ILE A 372 56.48 17.31 -41.68
C ILE A 372 56.30 17.10 -40.17
N GLN A 373 57.20 17.61 -39.35
CA GLN A 373 57.09 17.52 -37.89
C GLN A 373 55.86 18.26 -37.35
N GLU A 374 55.53 19.43 -37.91
CA GLU A 374 54.31 20.16 -37.56
C GLU A 374 53.04 19.40 -38.00
N ALA A 375 53.05 18.77 -39.17
CA ALA A 375 51.94 17.96 -39.65
C ALA A 375 51.73 16.68 -38.80
N GLU A 376 52.80 16.01 -38.38
CA GLU A 376 52.72 14.86 -37.48
C GLU A 376 52.24 15.25 -36.09
N TYR A 377 52.79 16.33 -35.52
CA TYR A 377 52.39 16.84 -34.21
C TYR A 377 50.92 17.26 -34.16
N THR A 378 50.42 17.92 -35.22
CA THR A 378 49.01 18.32 -35.32
C THR A 378 48.08 17.12 -35.48
N LYS A 379 48.50 16.10 -36.23
CA LYS A 379 47.75 14.86 -36.40
C LYS A 379 47.67 14.04 -35.10
N ASP A 380 48.77 13.94 -34.37
CA ASP A 380 48.79 13.27 -33.07
C ASP A 380 47.93 14.01 -32.04
N LYS A 381 47.99 15.36 -32.02
CA LYS A 381 47.07 16.17 -31.19
C LYS A 381 45.61 15.96 -31.55
N GLN A 382 45.27 15.88 -32.84
CA GLN A 382 43.90 15.61 -33.29
C GLN A 382 43.42 14.21 -32.92
N ASN A 383 44.28 13.20 -33.04
CA ASN A 383 43.97 11.82 -32.65
C ASN A 383 43.74 11.73 -31.13
N VAL A 384 44.63 12.30 -30.31
CA VAL A 384 44.47 12.33 -28.85
C VAL A 384 43.19 13.08 -28.46
N ALA A 385 42.89 14.21 -29.08
CA ALA A 385 41.66 14.96 -28.81
C ALA A 385 40.40 14.18 -29.22
N PHE A 386 40.45 13.42 -30.32
CA PHE A 386 39.35 12.59 -30.78
C PHE A 386 39.12 11.39 -29.84
N GLU A 387 40.20 10.75 -29.39
CA GLU A 387 40.14 9.65 -28.43
C GLU A 387 39.61 10.12 -27.07
N GLU A 388 40.08 11.27 -26.57
CA GLU A 388 39.55 11.89 -25.35
C GLU A 388 38.08 12.27 -25.49
N TRP A 389 37.67 12.80 -26.65
CA TRP A 389 36.28 13.15 -26.91
C TRP A 389 35.39 11.90 -26.96
N SER A 390 35.84 10.84 -27.63
CA SER A 390 35.14 9.55 -27.68
C SER A 390 35.03 8.92 -26.28
N GLN A 391 36.08 8.99 -25.46
CA GLN A 391 36.04 8.52 -24.07
C GLN A 391 35.07 9.35 -23.23
N ARG A 392 35.11 10.69 -23.34
CA ARG A 392 34.15 11.57 -22.67
C ARG A 392 32.72 11.30 -23.10
N GLU A 393 32.48 11.02 -24.37
CA GLU A 393 31.16 10.67 -24.87
C GLU A 393 30.66 9.35 -24.27
N THR A 394 31.51 8.32 -24.21
CA THR A 394 31.15 7.05 -23.55
C THR A 394 30.83 7.23 -22.07
N VAL A 395 31.65 7.99 -21.33
CA VAL A 395 31.40 8.28 -19.91
C VAL A 395 30.13 9.10 -19.73
N ASN A 396 29.87 10.09 -20.59
CA ASN A 396 28.64 10.88 -20.56
C ASN A 396 27.39 10.02 -20.82
N VAL A 397 27.46 9.06 -21.75
CA VAL A 397 26.36 8.11 -22.02
C VAL A 397 26.12 7.19 -20.82
N GLU A 398 27.18 6.71 -20.16
CA GLU A 398 27.07 5.89 -18.96
C GLU A 398 26.50 6.67 -17.77
N ILE A 399 26.95 7.91 -17.56
CA ILE A 399 26.38 8.81 -16.55
C ILE A 399 24.89 9.06 -16.85
N ALA A 400 24.52 9.32 -18.10
CA ALA A 400 23.12 9.52 -18.48
C ALA A 400 22.26 8.28 -18.20
N LYS A 401 22.77 7.08 -18.51
CA LYS A 401 22.09 5.81 -18.16
C LYS A 401 21.93 5.62 -16.66
N ALA A 402 22.99 5.87 -15.88
CA ALA A 402 22.94 5.76 -14.42
C ALA A 402 21.94 6.76 -13.80
N LEU A 403 21.88 7.99 -14.33
CA LEU A 403 20.89 8.99 -13.92
C LEU A 403 19.46 8.57 -14.27
N GLU A 404 19.24 7.99 -15.45
CA GLU A 404 17.91 7.50 -15.85
C GLU A 404 17.46 6.30 -15.01
N GLU A 405 18.37 5.37 -14.71
CA GLU A 405 18.10 4.24 -13.80
C GLU A 405 17.74 4.74 -12.39
N THR A 406 18.49 5.71 -11.87
CA THR A 406 18.22 6.34 -10.56
C THR A 406 16.89 7.09 -10.58
N ARG A 407 16.54 7.74 -11.70
CA ARG A 407 15.26 8.40 -11.88
C ARG A 407 14.11 7.41 -11.83
N LYS A 408 14.23 6.29 -12.55
CA LYS A 408 13.22 5.23 -12.56
C LYS A 408 13.01 4.62 -11.17
N GLN A 409 14.09 4.31 -10.45
CA GLN A 409 14.01 3.83 -9.07
C GLN A 409 13.30 4.83 -8.15
N ARG A 410 13.56 6.13 -8.31
CA ARG A 410 12.87 7.18 -7.56
C ARG A 410 11.37 7.21 -7.87
N GLU A 411 10.99 7.09 -9.13
CA GLU A 411 9.59 7.04 -9.57
C GLU A 411 8.88 5.80 -8.99
N ASP A 412 9.53 4.63 -8.99
CA ASP A 412 9.00 3.40 -8.38
C ASP A 412 8.79 3.54 -6.86
N PHE A 413 9.77 4.10 -6.14
CA PHE A 413 9.61 4.37 -4.70
C PHE A 413 8.53 5.41 -4.43
N GLN A 414 8.42 6.43 -5.27
CA GLN A 414 7.39 7.46 -5.15
C GLN A 414 5.99 6.85 -5.37
N GLN A 415 5.85 5.90 -6.31
CA GLN A 415 4.61 5.16 -6.50
C GLN A 415 4.29 4.27 -5.29
N GLN A 416 5.27 3.55 -4.74
CA GLN A 416 5.05 2.75 -3.52
C GLN A 416 4.62 3.61 -2.33
N VAL A 417 5.22 4.79 -2.14
CA VAL A 417 4.81 5.72 -1.09
C VAL A 417 3.39 6.22 -1.33
N ALA A 418 3.01 6.51 -2.57
CA ALA A 418 1.64 6.91 -2.91
C ALA A 418 0.64 5.78 -2.59
N ASP A 419 0.93 4.55 -2.98
CA ASP A 419 0.06 3.39 -2.73
C ASP A 419 -0.09 3.12 -1.22
N LEU A 420 1.01 3.13 -0.46
CA LEU A 420 0.97 3.00 0.99
C LEU A 420 0.20 4.14 1.66
N THR A 421 0.33 5.36 1.15
CA THR A 421 -0.43 6.52 1.66
C THR A 421 -1.92 6.33 1.42
N THR A 422 -2.34 5.80 0.26
CA THR A 422 -3.76 5.50 0.01
C THR A 422 -4.28 4.40 0.92
N LEU A 423 -3.49 3.32 1.12
CA LEU A 423 -3.86 2.23 2.01
C LEU A 423 -4.01 2.70 3.46
N ILE A 424 -3.11 3.56 3.94
CA ILE A 424 -3.21 4.15 5.29
C ILE A 424 -4.51 4.95 5.41
N LYS A 425 -4.85 5.80 4.44
CA LYS A 425 -6.11 6.57 4.46
C LYS A 425 -7.34 5.67 4.48
N GLU A 426 -7.35 4.59 3.70
CA GLU A 426 -8.45 3.61 3.72
C GLU A 426 -8.58 2.93 5.09
N LYS A 427 -7.45 2.57 5.72
CA LYS A 427 -7.45 1.97 7.07
C LYS A 427 -7.88 2.96 8.14
N GLU A 428 -7.46 4.22 8.06
CA GLU A 428 -7.92 5.29 8.93
C GLU A 428 -9.43 5.50 8.80
N GLN A 429 -9.96 5.53 7.58
CA GLN A 429 -11.39 5.65 7.34
C GLN A 429 -12.15 4.46 7.93
N PHE A 430 -11.69 3.23 7.69
CA PHE A 430 -12.29 2.02 8.26
C PHE A 430 -12.26 2.01 9.79
N LEU A 431 -11.15 2.46 10.40
CA LEU A 431 -11.05 2.59 11.85
C LEU A 431 -12.01 3.62 12.41
N ASN A 432 -12.17 4.77 11.74
CA ASN A 432 -13.14 5.79 12.13
C ASN A 432 -14.58 5.24 12.07
N GLU A 433 -14.95 4.58 10.99
CA GLU A 433 -16.27 3.93 10.84
C GLU A 433 -16.52 2.89 11.94
N LYS A 434 -15.50 2.10 12.30
CA LYS A 434 -15.61 1.13 13.41
C LYS A 434 -15.71 1.79 14.77
N THR A 435 -15.01 2.90 14.97
CA THR A 435 -15.07 3.67 16.22
C THR A 435 -16.45 4.28 16.41
N GLU A 436 -17.04 4.85 15.36
CA GLU A 436 -18.41 5.37 15.39
C GLU A 436 -19.44 4.26 15.68
N ALA A 437 -19.31 3.10 15.05
CA ALA A 437 -20.20 1.97 15.30
C ALA A 437 -20.09 1.44 16.74
N LEU A 438 -18.89 1.44 17.33
CA LEU A 438 -18.69 1.08 18.74
C LEU A 438 -19.35 2.10 19.67
N LEU A 439 -19.21 3.39 19.37
CA LEU A 439 -19.84 4.47 20.14
C LEU A 439 -21.36 4.34 20.15
N GLN A 440 -21.98 4.05 18.99
CA GLN A 440 -23.42 3.76 18.91
C GLN A 440 -23.83 2.55 19.76
N LYS A 441 -23.01 1.49 19.77
CA LYS A 441 -23.29 0.30 20.60
C LYS A 441 -23.13 0.58 22.09
N GLU A 442 -22.21 1.43 22.47
CA GLU A 442 -22.05 1.88 23.86
C GLU A 442 -23.27 2.70 24.31
N GLU A 443 -23.78 3.60 23.47
CA GLU A 443 -25.01 4.34 23.72
C GLU A 443 -26.24 3.41 23.86
N GLU A 444 -26.38 2.40 22.99
CA GLU A 444 -27.43 1.38 23.10
C GLU A 444 -27.35 0.63 24.43
N ILE A 445 -26.14 0.23 24.85
CA ILE A 445 -25.92 -0.45 26.13
C ILE A 445 -26.33 0.44 27.30
N ASP A 446 -25.99 1.72 27.26
CA ASP A 446 -26.34 2.65 28.33
C ASP A 446 -27.86 2.93 28.40
N GLN A 447 -28.54 2.96 27.25
CA GLN A 447 -30.00 3.01 27.22
C GLN A 447 -30.62 1.74 27.84
N LEU A 448 -30.08 0.57 27.52
CA LEU A 448 -30.53 -0.70 28.11
C LEU A 448 -30.28 -0.76 29.62
N LYS A 449 -29.14 -0.27 30.10
CA LYS A 449 -28.85 -0.16 31.54
C LYS A 449 -29.86 0.73 32.26
N LYS A 450 -30.14 1.94 31.71
CA LYS A 450 -31.17 2.83 32.26
C LYS A 450 -32.54 2.16 32.30
N GLY A 451 -32.90 1.42 31.25
CA GLY A 451 -34.13 0.63 31.22
C GLY A 451 -34.16 -0.47 32.30
N HIS A 452 -33.06 -1.18 32.49
CA HIS A 452 -32.91 -2.18 33.53
C HIS A 452 -33.08 -1.58 34.93
N ASP A 453 -32.43 -0.45 35.23
CA ASP A 453 -32.53 0.23 36.52
C ASP A 453 -33.97 0.65 36.84
N ILE A 454 -34.71 1.15 35.83
CA ILE A 454 -36.14 1.49 35.97
C ILE A 454 -36.96 0.25 36.34
N VAL A 455 -36.75 -0.87 35.65
CA VAL A 455 -37.45 -2.13 35.94
C VAL A 455 -37.08 -2.66 37.32
N LEU A 456 -35.81 -2.52 37.73
CA LEU A 456 -35.35 -2.92 39.05
C LEU A 456 -36.04 -2.12 40.16
N LEU A 457 -36.17 -0.80 39.98
CA LEU A 457 -36.92 0.09 40.86
C LEU A 457 -38.40 -0.31 40.96
N GLN A 458 -39.03 -0.62 39.83
CA GLN A 458 -40.42 -1.10 39.80
C GLN A 458 -40.59 -2.43 40.54
N LEU A 459 -39.64 -3.36 40.37
CA LEU A 459 -39.66 -4.65 41.06
C LEU A 459 -39.51 -4.49 42.58
N HIS A 460 -38.59 -3.62 43.03
CA HIS A 460 -38.45 -3.27 44.44
C HIS A 460 -39.72 -2.64 45.02
N GLN A 461 -40.39 -1.75 44.28
CA GLN A 461 -41.65 -1.16 44.71
C GLN A 461 -42.74 -2.22 44.87
N LEU A 462 -42.93 -3.08 43.86
CA LEU A 462 -43.91 -4.17 43.92
C LEU A 462 -43.61 -5.15 45.06
N GLN A 463 -42.34 -5.42 45.34
CA GLN A 463 -41.93 -6.26 46.46
C GLN A 463 -42.30 -5.62 47.80
N SER A 464 -42.07 -4.31 47.96
CA SER A 464 -42.49 -3.55 49.15
C SER A 464 -44.02 -3.57 49.33
N ASP A 465 -44.77 -3.39 48.24
CA ASP A 465 -46.24 -3.42 48.25
C ASP A 465 -46.77 -4.82 48.65
N MET A 466 -46.16 -5.88 48.12
CA MET A 466 -46.46 -7.27 48.49
C MET A 466 -46.22 -7.55 49.97
N GLU A 467 -45.10 -7.08 50.53
CA GLU A 467 -44.78 -7.20 51.94
C GLU A 467 -45.77 -6.43 52.82
N ALA A 468 -46.15 -5.22 52.41
CA ALA A 468 -47.17 -4.42 53.10
C ALA A 468 -48.54 -5.13 53.13
N CYS A 469 -48.96 -5.71 52.00
CA CYS A 469 -50.18 -6.52 51.90
C CYS A 469 -50.12 -7.75 52.81
N ARG A 470 -48.96 -8.44 52.86
CA ARG A 470 -48.76 -9.59 53.74
C ARG A 470 -48.85 -9.22 55.22
N CYS A 471 -48.26 -8.09 55.61
CA CYS A 471 -48.33 -7.54 56.96
C CYS A 471 -49.78 -7.20 57.36
N LYS A 472 -50.54 -6.58 56.45
CA LYS A 472 -51.97 -6.29 56.68
C LYS A 472 -52.79 -7.58 56.84
N LYS A 473 -52.53 -8.59 56.02
CA LYS A 473 -53.19 -9.90 56.13
C LYS A 473 -52.89 -10.58 57.47
N ALA A 474 -51.63 -10.61 57.90
CA ALA A 474 -51.24 -11.18 59.18
C ALA A 474 -51.90 -10.48 60.38
N LYS A 475 -52.01 -9.15 60.35
CA LYS A 475 -52.71 -8.37 61.39
C LYS A 475 -54.20 -8.70 61.46
N ARG A 476 -54.87 -8.92 60.31
CA ARG A 476 -56.28 -9.36 60.29
C ARG A 476 -56.45 -10.79 60.81
N GLU A 477 -55.56 -11.70 60.41
CA GLU A 477 -55.57 -13.07 60.94
C GLU A 477 -55.36 -13.08 62.46
N GLU A 478 -54.46 -12.25 62.98
CA GLU A 478 -54.25 -12.08 64.43
C GLU A 478 -55.49 -11.50 65.14
N SER A 479 -56.17 -10.49 64.57
CA SER A 479 -57.39 -9.95 65.17
C SER A 479 -58.53 -10.97 65.16
N THR A 480 -58.75 -11.66 64.03
CA THR A 480 -59.76 -12.73 63.93
C THR A 480 -59.43 -13.91 64.85
N GLY A 481 -58.15 -14.24 65.04
CA GLY A 481 -57.71 -15.27 65.99
C GLY A 481 -57.93 -14.88 67.45
N LYS A 482 -57.73 -13.60 67.79
CA LYS A 482 -58.08 -13.06 69.12
C LYS A 482 -59.59 -13.11 69.35
N GLU A 483 -60.39 -12.70 68.37
CA GLU A 483 -61.86 -12.78 68.42
C GLU A 483 -62.34 -14.23 68.58
N LEU A 484 -61.79 -15.17 67.80
CA LEU A 484 -62.12 -16.61 67.92
C LEU A 484 -61.72 -17.20 69.28
N ASN A 485 -60.61 -16.77 69.87
CA ASN A 485 -60.22 -17.21 71.21
C ASN A 485 -61.14 -16.65 72.30
N VAL A 486 -61.61 -15.39 72.16
CA VAL A 486 -62.61 -14.83 73.08
C VAL A 486 -63.91 -15.63 73.00
N LEU A 487 -64.38 -15.93 71.78
CA LEU A 487 -65.58 -16.76 71.58
C LEU A 487 -65.40 -18.18 72.14
N ARG A 488 -64.20 -18.77 72.03
CA ARG A 488 -63.90 -20.08 72.61
C ARG A 488 -63.95 -20.05 74.15
N LEU A 489 -63.38 -19.03 74.78
CA LEU A 489 -63.41 -18.86 76.23
C LEU A 489 -64.83 -18.65 76.76
N GLN A 490 -65.69 -17.95 76.02
CA GLN A 490 -67.11 -17.81 76.36
C GLN A 490 -67.86 -19.14 76.28
N ILE A 491 -67.54 -19.99 75.31
CA ILE A 491 -68.13 -21.34 75.22
C ILE A 491 -67.63 -22.25 76.35
N GLU A 492 -66.35 -22.17 76.73
CA GLU A 492 -65.82 -22.92 77.89
C GLU A 492 -66.42 -22.43 79.22
N GLU A 493 -66.72 -21.13 79.38
CA GLU A 493 -67.47 -20.59 80.52
C GLU A 493 -68.94 -21.07 80.53
N GLU A 494 -69.60 -21.14 79.37
CA GLU A 494 -70.96 -21.69 79.23
C GLU A 494 -71.00 -23.22 79.49
N GLU A 495 -69.98 -23.98 79.07
CA GLU A 495 -69.87 -25.42 79.35
C GLU A 495 -69.54 -25.71 80.82
N GLU A 496 -68.86 -24.82 81.55
CA GLU A 496 -68.69 -24.95 83.01
C GLU A 496 -69.98 -24.59 83.80
N GLU A 497 -70.80 -23.64 83.34
CA GLU A 497 -72.12 -23.35 83.94
C GLU A 497 -73.16 -24.47 83.70
N GLU A 498 -73.06 -25.25 82.61
CA GLU A 498 -74.02 -26.32 82.27
C GLU A 498 -73.86 -27.62 83.09
N THR A 499 -72.87 -27.72 83.99
CA THR A 499 -72.62 -28.94 84.79
C THR A 499 -73.36 -29.02 86.14
N LEU A 500 -74.21 -28.04 86.50
CA LEU A 500 -74.84 -28.00 87.83
C LEU A 500 -76.37 -28.07 87.92
N GLU A 501 -77.15 -28.15 86.84
CA GLU A 501 -78.62 -28.18 86.98
C GLU A 501 -79.33 -29.11 85.99
N ALA A 502 -79.28 -30.41 86.27
CA ALA A 502 -80.16 -31.40 85.65
C ALA A 502 -81.35 -31.73 86.56
N ARG A 503 -82.53 -31.16 86.30
CA ARG A 503 -83.80 -31.90 86.51
C ARG A 503 -85.02 -31.30 85.79
N SER A 504 -85.72 -32.22 85.10
CA SER A 504 -87.12 -32.19 84.65
C SER A 504 -87.46 -31.55 83.29
N GLU A 505 -87.52 -32.43 82.29
CA GLU A 505 -88.55 -32.42 81.23
C GLU A 505 -89.96 -32.64 81.85
N PRO A 506 -91.12 -32.60 81.13
CA PRO A 506 -91.33 -32.45 79.68
C PRO A 506 -92.51 -31.53 79.29
N ASN A 507 -92.63 -31.13 78.02
CA ASN A 507 -93.82 -31.49 77.23
C ASN A 507 -93.77 -31.10 75.76
N VAL A 508 -94.39 -31.98 75.00
CA VAL A 508 -94.46 -32.07 73.55
C VAL A 508 -95.59 -31.18 72.99
N SER A 509 -95.34 -30.65 71.80
CA SER A 509 -96.32 -30.22 70.79
C SER A 509 -97.02 -28.88 70.98
N ILE A 510 -96.37 -27.81 70.49
CA ILE A 510 -97.06 -26.82 69.66
C ILE A 510 -96.35 -26.74 68.30
N LEU A 511 -97.04 -27.28 67.31
CA LEU A 511 -96.73 -27.22 65.89
C LEU A 511 -96.72 -25.78 65.38
N ALA A 512 -95.63 -25.43 64.70
CA ALA A 512 -95.67 -24.75 63.40
C ALA A 512 -96.40 -23.40 63.32
N THR A 513 -95.86 -22.34 63.93
CA THR A 513 -96.15 -20.96 63.48
C THR A 513 -95.06 -19.94 63.86
N ALA A 514 -93.78 -20.22 63.64
CA ALA A 514 -92.71 -19.20 63.83
C ALA A 514 -91.39 -19.53 63.10
N LEU A 515 -91.46 -20.03 61.86
CA LEU A 515 -90.30 -20.12 60.95
C LEU A 515 -90.50 -19.13 59.80
N ASN A 516 -90.55 -17.86 60.17
CA ASN A 516 -90.28 -16.74 59.28
C ASN A 516 -90.01 -15.52 60.16
N THR A 517 -88.93 -14.81 59.81
CA THR A 517 -88.44 -13.56 60.41
C THR A 517 -87.62 -13.68 61.70
N THR A 518 -86.43 -13.07 61.62
CA THR A 518 -85.48 -12.62 62.66
C THR A 518 -84.57 -13.65 63.35
N LEU A 519 -83.49 -14.00 62.64
CA LEU A 519 -82.13 -13.91 63.18
C LEU A 519 -81.28 -13.13 62.16
N ASN A 520 -81.47 -11.80 62.16
CA ASN A 520 -80.43 -10.87 61.68
C ASN A 520 -79.34 -10.89 62.76
N GLY A 521 -78.42 -11.84 62.65
CA GLY A 521 -77.06 -11.65 63.16
C GLY A 521 -76.37 -10.74 62.18
N GLU A 522 -76.05 -9.53 62.62
CA GLU A 522 -75.32 -8.48 61.93
C GLU A 522 -73.90 -8.96 61.61
N VAL A 523 -73.77 -9.86 60.63
CA VAL A 523 -72.54 -10.02 59.85
C VAL A 523 -72.55 -8.86 58.88
N ASP A 524 -71.65 -7.90 59.09
CA ASP A 524 -71.52 -6.64 58.37
C ASP A 524 -72.12 -6.71 56.96
N CYS A 525 -73.32 -6.15 56.81
CA CYS A 525 -73.95 -5.87 55.52
C CYS A 525 -72.94 -5.14 54.62
N VAL A 526 -72.07 -4.34 55.24
CA VAL A 526 -70.93 -3.69 54.61
C VAL A 526 -69.95 -4.72 54.05
N ASP A 527 -69.48 -5.72 54.80
CA ASP A 527 -68.47 -6.68 54.34
C ASP A 527 -68.99 -7.67 53.29
N MET A 528 -70.25 -8.14 53.38
CA MET A 528 -70.82 -9.01 52.34
C MET A 528 -71.09 -8.24 51.04
N VAL A 529 -71.56 -6.98 51.14
CA VAL A 529 -71.74 -6.10 49.98
C VAL A 529 -70.40 -5.65 49.42
N GLN A 530 -69.40 -5.41 50.26
CA GLN A 530 -68.04 -5.06 49.89
C GLN A 530 -67.36 -6.23 49.17
N LEU A 531 -67.47 -7.45 49.69
CA LEU A 531 -66.97 -8.66 49.03
C LEU A 531 -67.72 -8.94 47.73
N GLN A 532 -69.04 -8.75 47.66
CA GLN A 532 -69.78 -8.87 46.39
C GLN A 532 -69.35 -7.80 45.37
N LYS A 533 -69.05 -6.59 45.82
CA LYS A 533 -68.57 -5.50 44.97
C LYS A 533 -67.14 -5.76 44.49
N GLU A 534 -66.24 -6.15 45.39
CA GLU A 534 -64.86 -6.53 45.06
C GLU A 534 -64.83 -7.74 44.12
N ASN A 535 -65.71 -8.72 44.29
CA ASN A 535 -65.81 -9.85 43.39
C ASN A 535 -66.33 -9.43 42.01
N ARG A 536 -67.31 -8.52 41.93
CA ARG A 536 -67.72 -7.90 40.66
C ARG A 536 -66.61 -7.09 40.00
N ASP A 537 -65.85 -6.31 40.77
CA ASP A 537 -64.75 -5.49 40.26
C ASP A 537 -63.58 -6.36 39.77
N LEU A 538 -63.30 -7.47 40.45
CA LEU A 538 -62.31 -8.47 40.01
C LEU A 538 -62.78 -9.23 38.77
N GLU A 539 -64.05 -9.62 38.69
CA GLU A 539 -64.64 -10.20 37.48
C GLU A 539 -64.53 -9.22 36.30
N GLN A 540 -64.82 -7.94 36.54
CA GLN A 540 -64.72 -6.89 35.53
C GLN A 540 -63.25 -6.66 35.10
N GLN A 541 -62.29 -6.66 36.04
CA GLN A 541 -60.87 -6.61 35.71
C GLN A 541 -60.41 -7.83 34.91
N ILE A 542 -60.90 -9.03 35.21
CA ILE A 542 -60.60 -10.24 34.43
C ILE A 542 -61.14 -10.10 33.00
N VAL A 543 -62.34 -9.56 32.84
CA VAL A 543 -62.93 -9.28 31.51
C VAL A 543 -62.09 -8.24 30.74
N GLU A 544 -61.67 -7.16 31.39
CA GLU A 544 -60.83 -6.13 30.79
C GLU A 544 -59.44 -6.65 30.42
N LYS A 545 -58.80 -7.42 31.30
CA LYS A 545 -57.51 -8.09 31.05
C LYS A 545 -57.62 -9.09 29.91
N ASN A 546 -58.69 -9.86 29.84
CA ASN A 546 -58.97 -10.75 28.71
C ASN A 546 -59.19 -9.99 27.40
N LYS A 547 -59.84 -8.81 27.45
CA LYS A 547 -59.96 -7.92 26.28
C LYS A 547 -58.60 -7.37 25.84
N THR A 548 -57.71 -7.01 26.78
CA THR A 548 -56.34 -6.56 26.47
C THR A 548 -55.51 -7.71 25.88
N ILE A 549 -55.62 -8.92 26.41
CA ILE A 549 -54.96 -10.11 25.85
C ILE A 549 -55.44 -10.36 24.42
N LYS A 550 -56.75 -10.28 24.15
CA LYS A 550 -57.28 -10.40 22.79
C LYS A 550 -56.76 -9.30 21.87
N GLN A 551 -56.65 -8.06 22.33
CA GLN A 551 -56.07 -6.95 21.55
C GLN A 551 -54.57 -7.15 21.28
N LEU A 552 -53.81 -7.65 22.26
CA LEU A 552 -52.39 -7.97 22.08
C LEU A 552 -52.19 -9.17 21.15
N GLN A 553 -53.04 -10.20 21.24
CA GLN A 553 -53.05 -11.33 20.31
C GLN A 553 -53.43 -10.89 18.89
N GLN A 554 -54.39 -9.98 18.74
CA GLN A 554 -54.76 -9.38 17.46
C GLN A 554 -53.61 -8.55 16.89
N ARG A 555 -52.96 -7.70 17.70
CA ARG A 555 -51.74 -6.97 17.30
C ARG A 555 -50.61 -7.91 16.91
N MET A 556 -50.39 -8.99 17.64
CA MET A 556 -49.40 -10.02 17.26
C MET A 556 -49.75 -10.70 15.94
N LEU A 557 -51.04 -10.99 15.70
CA LEU A 557 -51.50 -11.57 14.43
C LEU A 557 -51.28 -10.61 13.26
N GLU A 558 -51.58 -9.33 13.46
CA GLU A 558 -51.35 -8.28 12.47
C GLU A 558 -49.85 -8.07 12.23
N LEU A 559 -49.03 -7.97 13.28
CA LEU A 559 -47.57 -7.95 13.19
C LEU A 559 -47.06 -9.18 12.43
N LYS A 560 -47.55 -10.38 12.75
CA LYS A 560 -47.17 -11.61 12.04
C LYS A 560 -47.57 -11.56 10.57
N LYS A 561 -48.75 -11.03 10.23
CA LYS A 561 -49.18 -10.82 8.83
C LYS A 561 -48.32 -9.79 8.12
N THR A 562 -47.95 -8.69 8.78
CA THR A 562 -47.05 -7.67 8.23
C THR A 562 -45.65 -8.24 8.02
N LEU A 563 -45.10 -8.95 9.01
CA LEU A 563 -43.80 -9.63 8.92
C LEU A 563 -43.81 -10.71 7.83
N GLN A 564 -44.90 -11.47 7.67
CA GLN A 564 -45.04 -12.48 6.63
C GLN A 564 -45.19 -11.85 5.23
N LYS A 565 -45.81 -10.66 5.12
CA LYS A 565 -45.86 -9.87 3.88
C LYS A 565 -44.51 -9.24 3.54
N GLU A 566 -43.78 -8.73 4.54
CA GLU A 566 -42.43 -8.14 4.40
C GLU A 566 -41.38 -9.19 4.01
N LEU A 567 -41.50 -10.41 4.55
CA LEU A 567 -40.55 -11.50 4.29
C LEU A 567 -40.78 -12.25 2.97
N LYS A 568 -41.83 -11.95 2.18
CA LYS A 568 -42.15 -12.63 0.90
C LYS A 568 -42.04 -14.17 0.95
N ILE A 569 -42.34 -14.79 2.10
CA ILE A 569 -42.40 -16.26 2.21
C ILE A 569 -43.78 -16.70 1.75
N ARG A 570 -43.83 -17.15 0.49
CA ARG A 570 -44.94 -17.92 -0.10
C ARG A 570 -45.23 -19.11 0.84
N PRO A 571 -46.46 -19.32 1.32
CA PRO A 571 -46.76 -20.52 2.09
C PRO A 571 -46.70 -21.74 1.16
N GLU A 572 -45.60 -22.49 1.21
CA GLU A 572 -45.57 -23.88 0.75
C GLU A 572 -46.33 -24.73 1.76
N ASN A 573 -47.56 -25.05 1.41
CA ASN A 573 -48.26 -26.28 1.79
C ASN A 573 -49.41 -26.42 0.79
N ASP A 574 -49.23 -27.30 -0.20
CA ASP A 574 -50.25 -28.20 -0.76
C ASP A 574 -49.73 -28.79 -2.08
N ILE A 575 -49.13 -29.97 -2.00
CA ILE A 575 -49.06 -30.91 -3.12
C ILE A 575 -49.34 -32.31 -2.57
N PHE A 576 -50.55 -32.81 -2.76
CA PHE A 576 -50.82 -34.08 -3.43
C PHE A 576 -52.34 -34.26 -3.59
N GLU A 577 -52.86 -33.94 -4.78
CA GLU A 577 -53.89 -34.78 -5.40
C GLU A 577 -53.78 -34.68 -6.93
N VAL A 578 -53.92 -35.85 -7.55
CA VAL A 578 -53.67 -36.20 -8.95
C VAL A 578 -54.77 -35.64 -9.86
N ARG A 579 -54.42 -35.10 -11.06
CA ARG A 579 -54.96 -35.50 -12.39
C ARG A 579 -54.50 -34.61 -13.59
N GLU A 580 -53.89 -35.28 -14.58
CA GLU A 580 -53.82 -35.12 -16.05
C GLU A 580 -53.77 -33.75 -16.80
N LYS A 581 -52.62 -33.50 -17.48
CA LYS A 581 -52.30 -32.96 -18.87
C LYS A 581 -53.32 -32.12 -19.71
N PRO A 582 -52.90 -31.35 -20.77
CA PRO A 582 -51.59 -30.75 -21.15
C PRO A 582 -51.59 -29.32 -21.79
N ASN A 583 -50.52 -28.54 -21.55
CA ASN A 583 -49.84 -27.55 -22.44
C ASN A 583 -50.57 -26.25 -22.95
N PRO A 584 -49.86 -25.30 -23.60
CA PRO A 584 -48.89 -24.30 -23.09
C PRO A 584 -49.39 -22.83 -23.28
N GLU A 585 -48.87 -21.83 -22.56
CA GLU A 585 -48.58 -20.48 -23.11
C GLU A 585 -47.98 -19.48 -22.09
N VAL A 586 -47.38 -18.46 -22.66
CA VAL A 586 -46.37 -17.49 -22.18
C VAL A 586 -46.90 -16.50 -21.12
N PRO A 587 -46.09 -16.01 -20.16
CA PRO A 587 -46.52 -14.97 -19.23
C PRO A 587 -46.26 -13.56 -19.80
N THR A 588 -47.31 -12.75 -19.89
CA THR A 588 -47.23 -11.31 -20.14
C THR A 588 -47.65 -10.56 -18.86
N ALA A 589 -46.89 -9.52 -18.54
CA ALA A 589 -46.93 -8.73 -17.33
C ALA A 589 -48.27 -8.02 -17.06
N SER A 590 -48.55 -7.75 -15.77
CA SER A 590 -49.22 -6.51 -15.33
C SER A 590 -48.98 -6.26 -13.84
N THR A 591 -48.08 -5.31 -13.60
CA THR A 591 -47.72 -4.68 -12.32
C THR A 591 -48.71 -3.56 -12.01
N THR A 592 -49.14 -3.40 -10.75
CA THR A 592 -49.53 -2.07 -10.23
C THR A 592 -48.96 -1.85 -8.81
N VAL A 593 -47.74 -1.30 -8.81
CA VAL A 593 -47.14 -0.23 -7.99
C VAL A 593 -47.65 -0.02 -6.55
N THR A 594 -46.72 -0.19 -5.58
CA THR A 594 -46.17 0.93 -4.77
C THR A 594 -44.74 0.61 -4.29
N ASN A 595 -43.83 1.59 -4.43
CA ASN A 595 -42.55 1.81 -3.72
C ASN A 595 -41.22 1.22 -4.27
N ASN A 596 -40.58 2.02 -5.14
CA ASN A 596 -39.18 2.47 -5.13
C ASN A 596 -38.01 1.47 -4.95
N SER A 597 -38.14 0.20 -5.34
CA SER A 597 -37.01 -0.78 -5.30
C SER A 597 -36.58 -1.33 -6.68
N ASP A 598 -37.32 -1.05 -7.76
CA ASP A 598 -37.08 -1.65 -9.10
C ASP A 598 -35.83 -1.15 -9.86
N LEU A 599 -35.20 -0.05 -9.42
CA LEU A 599 -33.98 0.45 -10.08
C LEU A 599 -32.72 -0.33 -9.72
N ASN A 600 -32.76 -1.13 -8.64
CA ASN A 600 -31.63 -1.95 -8.22
C ASN A 600 -31.65 -3.31 -8.90
N ASP A 601 -32.81 -3.98 -8.95
CA ASP A 601 -32.99 -5.24 -9.69
C ASP A 601 -32.71 -5.06 -11.19
N SER A 602 -33.15 -3.95 -11.80
CA SER A 602 -32.85 -3.65 -13.20
C SER A 602 -31.35 -3.41 -13.46
N ARG A 603 -30.62 -2.85 -12.48
CA ARG A 603 -29.17 -2.65 -12.57
C ARG A 603 -28.42 -3.96 -12.39
N GLU A 604 -28.86 -4.81 -11.49
CA GLU A 604 -28.25 -6.09 -11.17
C GLU A 604 -28.45 -7.11 -12.31
N ILE A 605 -29.65 -7.17 -12.90
CA ILE A 605 -29.93 -7.92 -14.15
C ILE A 605 -29.07 -7.39 -15.30
N ASN A 606 -28.85 -6.07 -15.38
CA ASN A 606 -27.96 -5.48 -16.39
C ASN A 606 -26.50 -5.86 -16.17
N PHE A 607 -25.99 -5.99 -14.95
CA PHE A 607 -24.60 -6.38 -14.70
C PHE A 607 -24.33 -7.85 -15.02
N GLU A 608 -25.27 -8.74 -14.72
CA GLU A 608 -25.15 -10.16 -15.08
C GLU A 608 -25.24 -10.37 -16.60
N TYR A 609 -26.15 -9.66 -17.27
CA TYR A 609 -26.24 -9.65 -18.73
C TYR A 609 -25.02 -8.99 -19.38
N LEU A 610 -24.55 -7.87 -18.84
CA LEU A 610 -23.36 -7.16 -19.31
C LEU A 610 -22.11 -8.04 -19.18
N LYS A 611 -21.94 -8.75 -18.06
CA LYS A 611 -20.86 -9.72 -17.88
C LYS A 611 -20.89 -10.78 -18.98
N HIS A 612 -22.07 -11.32 -19.30
CA HIS A 612 -22.23 -12.30 -20.36
C HIS A 612 -21.93 -11.70 -21.74
N VAL A 613 -22.45 -10.51 -22.05
CA VAL A 613 -22.26 -9.83 -23.34
C VAL A 613 -20.79 -9.43 -23.56
N VAL A 614 -20.11 -8.92 -22.53
CA VAL A 614 -18.67 -8.59 -22.61
C VAL A 614 -17.84 -9.86 -22.76
N LEU A 615 -18.11 -10.92 -22.01
CA LEU A 615 -17.40 -12.19 -22.14
C LEU A 615 -17.60 -12.79 -23.54
N LYS A 616 -18.82 -12.74 -24.07
CA LYS A 616 -19.15 -13.21 -25.42
C LYS A 616 -18.49 -12.34 -26.49
N PHE A 617 -18.48 -11.01 -26.32
CA PHE A 617 -17.79 -10.08 -27.22
C PHE A 617 -16.30 -10.39 -27.32
N MET A 618 -15.64 -10.66 -26.18
CA MET A 618 -14.20 -10.98 -26.12
C MET A 618 -13.86 -12.38 -26.64
N SER A 619 -14.82 -13.31 -26.67
CA SER A 619 -14.59 -14.73 -26.98
C SER A 619 -15.16 -15.20 -28.32
N CYS A 620 -15.90 -14.35 -29.04
CA CYS A 620 -16.51 -14.69 -30.32
C CYS A 620 -15.61 -14.32 -31.52
N ARG A 621 -15.96 -14.81 -32.72
CA ARG A 621 -15.24 -14.47 -33.96
C ARG A 621 -15.39 -12.97 -34.26
N GLU A 622 -14.40 -12.37 -34.91
CA GLU A 622 -14.39 -10.94 -35.19
C GLU A 622 -15.70 -10.50 -35.89
N SER A 623 -16.23 -11.29 -36.82
CA SER A 623 -17.47 -10.98 -37.55
C SER A 623 -18.71 -10.96 -36.65
N GLU A 624 -18.72 -11.76 -35.59
CA GLU A 624 -19.79 -11.79 -34.59
C GLU A 624 -19.62 -10.65 -33.58
N ALA A 625 -18.38 -10.35 -33.20
CA ALA A 625 -18.06 -9.22 -32.33
C ALA A 625 -18.55 -7.89 -32.94
N PHE A 626 -18.48 -7.73 -34.26
CA PHE A 626 -18.95 -6.51 -34.96
C PHE A 626 -20.44 -6.26 -34.75
N HIS A 627 -21.26 -7.32 -34.70
CA HIS A 627 -22.69 -7.22 -34.41
C HIS A 627 -22.96 -6.93 -32.92
N LEU A 628 -22.09 -7.40 -32.03
CA LEU A 628 -22.19 -7.20 -30.58
C LEU A 628 -21.73 -5.80 -30.13
N ILE A 629 -21.02 -5.03 -30.96
CA ILE A 629 -20.62 -3.65 -30.67
C ILE A 629 -21.82 -2.80 -30.22
N LYS A 630 -22.95 -2.90 -30.92
CA LYS A 630 -24.16 -2.14 -30.56
C LYS A 630 -24.72 -2.53 -29.20
N ALA A 631 -24.72 -3.83 -28.88
CA ALA A 631 -25.20 -4.33 -27.60
C ALA A 631 -24.28 -3.87 -26.45
N VAL A 632 -22.96 -3.97 -26.63
CA VAL A 632 -21.97 -3.48 -25.66
C VAL A 632 -22.07 -1.97 -25.48
N SER A 633 -22.23 -1.21 -26.57
CA SER A 633 -22.35 0.26 -26.53
C SER A 633 -23.57 0.72 -25.76
N VAL A 634 -24.72 0.04 -25.92
CA VAL A 634 -25.94 0.34 -25.17
C VAL A 634 -25.80 -0.06 -23.69
N LEU A 635 -25.20 -1.22 -23.39
CA LEU A 635 -25.09 -1.69 -22.00
C LEU A 635 -24.03 -0.94 -21.19
N LEU A 636 -22.97 -0.43 -21.84
CA LEU A 636 -21.89 0.34 -21.21
C LEU A 636 -22.01 1.85 -21.42
N ASN A 637 -23.07 2.32 -22.10
CA ASN A 637 -23.28 3.72 -22.45
C ASN A 637 -22.09 4.37 -23.18
N PHE A 638 -21.58 3.71 -24.22
CA PHE A 638 -20.53 4.29 -25.05
C PHE A 638 -21.04 5.50 -25.82
N SER A 639 -20.18 6.51 -25.91
CA SER A 639 -20.30 7.60 -26.87
C SER A 639 -20.17 7.10 -28.31
N GLN A 640 -20.62 7.91 -29.27
CA GLN A 640 -20.51 7.55 -30.68
C GLN A 640 -19.03 7.41 -31.10
N GLU A 641 -18.15 8.19 -30.48
CA GLU A 641 -16.70 8.13 -30.65
C GLU A 641 -16.12 6.81 -30.13
N GLU A 642 -16.51 6.37 -28.93
CA GLU A 642 -16.08 5.10 -28.34
C GLU A 642 -16.58 3.89 -29.13
N GLU A 643 -17.84 3.92 -29.59
CA GLU A 643 -18.39 2.89 -30.47
C GLU A 643 -17.61 2.80 -31.79
N ASN A 644 -17.27 3.95 -32.38
CA ASN A 644 -16.51 4.02 -33.64
C ASN A 644 -15.07 3.54 -33.46
N MET A 645 -14.41 3.82 -32.33
CA MET A 645 -13.07 3.30 -32.04
C MET A 645 -13.04 1.77 -32.00
N LEU A 646 -14.07 1.15 -31.41
CA LEU A 646 -14.20 -0.30 -31.38
C LEU A 646 -14.45 -0.89 -32.77
N LYS A 647 -15.27 -0.23 -33.61
CA LYS A 647 -15.48 -0.61 -35.01
C LYS A 647 -14.18 -0.54 -35.82
N GLU A 648 -13.47 0.59 -35.76
CA GLU A 648 -12.19 0.78 -36.47
C GLU A 648 -11.13 -0.24 -36.04
N THR A 649 -11.07 -0.55 -34.74
CA THR A 649 -10.13 -1.56 -34.20
C THR A 649 -10.46 -2.96 -34.69
N LEU A 650 -11.75 -3.28 -34.79
CA LEU A 650 -12.21 -4.59 -35.25
C LEU A 650 -12.09 -4.74 -36.78
N GLU A 651 -12.39 -3.69 -37.54
CA GLU A 651 -12.16 -3.62 -38.99
C GLU A 651 -10.68 -3.71 -39.34
N TYR A 652 -9.80 -3.07 -38.57
CA TYR A 652 -8.35 -3.27 -38.69
C TYR A 652 -7.95 -4.73 -38.48
N LYS A 653 -8.49 -5.40 -37.45
CA LYS A 653 -8.21 -6.83 -37.21
C LYS A 653 -8.73 -7.75 -38.31
N MET A 654 -9.80 -7.38 -39.01
CA MET A 654 -10.35 -8.12 -40.14
C MET A 654 -9.66 -7.80 -41.48
N SER A 655 -8.92 -6.69 -41.57
CA SER A 655 -8.31 -6.21 -42.80
C SER A 655 -6.83 -6.55 -42.86
N TRP A 656 -6.39 -7.14 -43.97
CA TRP A 656 -4.97 -7.46 -44.20
C TRP A 656 -4.11 -6.21 -44.48
N PHE A 657 -4.70 -5.09 -44.89
CA PHE A 657 -4.00 -3.91 -45.39
C PHE A 657 -4.25 -2.62 -44.59
N GLY A 658 -4.97 -2.69 -43.46
CA GLY A 658 -5.25 -1.53 -42.63
C GLY A 658 -4.03 -1.10 -41.80
N SER A 659 -3.89 0.20 -41.52
CA SER A 659 -2.99 0.72 -40.49
C SER A 659 -3.71 0.74 -39.14
N LYS A 660 -2.99 0.38 -38.05
CA LYS A 660 -3.55 0.33 -36.69
C LYS A 660 -4.17 1.69 -36.30
N PRO A 661 -5.43 1.74 -35.85
CA PRO A 661 -6.07 3.02 -35.51
C PRO A 661 -5.34 3.71 -34.35
N SER A 662 -5.24 5.03 -34.44
CA SER A 662 -4.55 5.87 -33.44
C SER A 662 -5.40 5.96 -32.17
N PRO A 663 -4.84 5.73 -30.96
CA PRO A 663 -5.57 5.89 -29.71
C PRO A 663 -5.91 7.36 -29.51
N ARG A 664 -7.13 7.78 -29.88
CA ARG A 664 -7.67 9.07 -29.46
C ARG A 664 -7.88 8.98 -27.95
N GLY A 665 -7.35 9.96 -27.23
CA GLY A 665 -7.12 9.94 -25.78
C GLY A 665 -8.19 9.21 -24.96
N SER A 666 -7.74 8.24 -24.18
CA SER A 666 -8.52 7.53 -23.17
C SER A 666 -9.25 8.54 -22.27
N ILE A 667 -10.58 8.48 -22.24
CA ILE A 667 -11.39 9.23 -21.30
C ILE A 667 -11.03 8.73 -19.90
N ARG A 668 -10.47 9.63 -19.09
CA ARG A 668 -10.21 9.44 -17.66
C ARG A 668 -11.50 8.92 -16.99
N PRO A 669 -11.46 7.90 -16.10
CA PRO A 669 -12.65 7.38 -15.45
C PRO A 669 -13.40 8.53 -14.76
N SER A 670 -14.65 8.75 -15.20
CA SER A 670 -15.50 9.82 -14.69
C SER A 670 -16.05 9.41 -13.33
N ILE A 671 -15.24 9.54 -12.29
CA ILE A 671 -15.66 9.52 -10.89
C ILE A 671 -15.28 10.87 -10.28
N SER A 672 -15.99 11.92 -10.66
CA SER A 672 -16.02 13.15 -9.87
C SER A 672 -17.28 13.94 -10.18
N ASN A 673 -18.15 14.04 -9.17
CA ASN A 673 -19.22 15.03 -9.08
C ASN A 673 -18.71 16.41 -9.53
N PRO A 674 -19.50 17.23 -10.26
CA PRO A 674 -19.10 18.59 -10.57
C PRO A 674 -19.05 19.41 -9.27
N ARG A 675 -17.89 19.98 -8.95
CA ARG A 675 -17.77 21.00 -7.90
C ARG A 675 -18.70 22.17 -8.25
N VAL A 676 -19.58 22.49 -7.31
CA VAL A 676 -20.30 23.77 -7.26
C VAL A 676 -19.29 24.87 -6.87
N PRO A 677 -19.26 26.02 -7.55
CA PRO A 677 -18.39 27.13 -7.17
C PRO A 677 -19.10 27.97 -6.10
N TRP A 678 -18.54 28.04 -4.88
CA TRP A 678 -18.96 28.99 -3.86
C TRP A 678 -17.78 29.89 -3.49
N SER A 679 -18.13 31.17 -3.33
CA SER A 679 -17.30 32.30 -2.92
C SER A 679 -16.60 32.12 -1.58
#